data_AF-A0A3B9SYB9-F1
#
_entry.id   AF-A0A3B9SYB9-F1
#
_cell.length_a   1.000
_cell.length_b   1.000
_cell.length_c   1.000
_cell.angle_alpha   90.00
_cell.angle_beta   90.00
_cell.angle_gamma   90.00
#
_symmetry.space_group_name_H-M   'P 1'
#
loop_
_entity.id
_entity.type
_entity.pdbx_description
1 polymer ?
#
loop_
_entity_poly.entity_id
_entity_poly.type
_entity_poly.pdbx_seq_one_letter_code
_entity_poly.pdbx_strand_id
1 'polypeptide(L)'
;MRTKKHITIWLTAAASLLAVSGSALHASAEGQNGWIQNGHKRYYIEEDGSQAVGTVYIDDIPYIFAPNGVQQTGWQTVDGKRYYYDPGSGEAVFGKLQWRGEWYYVTKEDGKITDTVLTDNGIVSATQEGILQTGWLQMQEKWYHIEPDSTPSAGIKEIEGQTYQFRQDGQLMTGWQTDPDGIVRYLDADSKTYLKGWLHLPDGTYYADPDRGRLTGAQIIESKQYYFLENGLMATGFQETANGITRYYDPQSGEMVIGMKEIDGAVYAFASDGAMQTGFLTQNGQTYYFNSSGRMHKGFLTDKNGQYYFDENGIMQTGFQSINGSTYFFDASGIMQRGFLTQNGNQYYFGADGSMQKGWITVSDKVYYADGNGILANDWKRIEGIIYYFAPNGIRGQGVTVINGTTFLLNDLGIPQTGWYTAKDGSKYYGTFNASAATGWQEINGKRYYFDPTGIMAVGDRIIDGKRYHFRADGTYSNIRICLDAGHYGKYNHSPVNSAYWESDFTWKMHLYLKEELERYDIEVITTRPNQETDLALEDRGKTSEGCDLFLSIHSNAGPASADGPLACCAINGSADELGLMLANKVADVMQTRERGSIWKREGLRGDWYGVLRGATSVGTPAILLEHSYHTNLRSTNWLLVDANVRRMAAAEAQLLAEYFGAI
;
A
#
# COMPACT_ATOMS: atom_id res chain seq x y z
N MET A 1 77.12 -4.37 46.76
CA MET A 1 77.96 -5.32 47.51
C MET A 1 79.31 -5.39 46.80
N ARG A 2 80.39 -4.84 47.37
CA ARG A 2 81.52 -5.58 48.00
C ARG A 2 81.99 -6.75 47.09
N THR A 3 83.22 -6.83 46.59
CA THR A 3 84.51 -6.61 47.28
C THR A 3 85.71 -6.50 46.32
N LYS A 4 86.77 -5.90 46.86
CA LYS A 4 88.13 -5.60 46.36
C LYS A 4 88.97 -6.82 45.94
N LYS A 5 89.91 -6.53 45.02
CA LYS A 5 91.36 -6.88 44.93
C LYS A 5 91.83 -8.24 45.47
N HIS A 6 92.65 -8.97 44.69
CA HIS A 6 94.12 -8.91 44.82
C HIS A 6 94.86 -9.79 43.78
N ILE A 7 96.04 -9.28 43.43
CA ILE A 7 97.18 -9.80 42.66
C ILE A 7 97.64 -11.18 43.14
N THR A 8 98.16 -12.04 42.25
CA THR A 8 99.30 -12.94 42.53
C THR A 8 100.03 -13.34 41.23
N ILE A 9 101.34 -13.08 41.23
CA ILE A 9 102.37 -13.52 40.28
C ILE A 9 102.73 -14.99 40.56
N TRP A 10 103.03 -15.78 39.53
CA TRP A 10 103.88 -16.97 39.67
C TRP A 10 104.95 -17.00 38.58
N LEU A 11 106.18 -17.20 39.03
CA LEU A 11 107.43 -17.36 38.28
C LEU A 11 108.08 -18.64 38.83
N THR A 12 108.57 -19.54 37.96
CA THR A 12 109.74 -20.46 38.11
C THR A 12 109.70 -21.51 36.97
N ALA A 13 110.66 -21.51 36.04
CA ALA A 13 111.93 -22.31 35.98
C ALA A 13 111.69 -23.72 35.39
N ALA A 14 112.50 -24.32 34.49
CA ALA A 14 113.97 -24.41 34.33
C ALA A 14 114.30 -24.65 32.82
N ALA A 15 115.31 -24.02 32.20
CA ALA A 15 116.77 -24.24 32.26
C ALA A 15 117.27 -25.61 31.75
N SER A 16 117.93 -25.60 30.58
CA SER A 16 119.00 -26.52 30.22
C SER A 16 120.14 -25.73 29.55
N LEU A 17 121.32 -25.81 30.18
CA LEU A 17 122.58 -25.18 29.81
C LEU A 17 123.22 -25.82 28.57
N LEU A 18 123.87 -25.00 27.74
CA LEU A 18 125.11 -25.36 27.05
C LEU A 18 125.95 -24.08 26.90
N ALA A 19 127.08 -24.04 27.59
CA ALA A 19 128.05 -22.96 27.58
C ALA A 19 129.09 -23.18 26.47
N VAL A 20 129.42 -22.13 25.71
CA VAL A 20 130.73 -21.96 25.06
C VAL A 20 131.19 -20.52 25.25
N SER A 21 132.50 -20.42 25.46
CA SER A 21 133.33 -19.39 26.08
C SER A 21 133.59 -18.10 25.31
N GLY A 22 133.87 -17.04 26.08
CA GLY A 22 134.79 -15.94 25.76
C GLY A 22 134.19 -14.86 24.86
N SER A 23 134.21 -13.57 25.17
CA SER A 23 135.07 -12.78 26.05
C SER A 23 134.36 -11.43 26.24
N ALA A 24 134.26 -10.96 27.50
CA ALA A 24 133.86 -9.59 27.81
C ALA A 24 135.10 -8.69 27.87
N LEU A 25 134.91 -7.42 27.53
CA LEU A 25 135.62 -6.17 27.93
C LEU A 25 135.48 -5.19 26.74
N HIS A 26 134.87 -4.01 26.83
CA HIS A 26 134.75 -3.07 27.93
C HIS A 26 133.43 -2.28 27.84
N ALA A 27 132.93 -1.88 29.00
CA ALA A 27 131.86 -0.91 29.21
C ALA A 27 132.30 0.52 28.89
N SER A 28 131.35 1.38 28.52
CA SER A 28 130.85 2.47 29.40
C SER A 28 130.07 3.50 28.60
N ALA A 29 128.83 3.80 28.98
CA ALA A 29 128.33 5.16 29.13
C ALA A 29 126.95 5.15 29.80
N GLU A 30 126.71 6.23 30.53
CA GLU A 30 125.60 6.59 31.40
C GLU A 30 124.20 6.22 30.91
N GLY A 31 123.32 5.94 31.88
CA GLY A 31 121.92 5.68 31.67
C GLY A 31 121.22 6.80 30.91
N GLN A 32 120.89 6.50 29.66
CA GLN A 32 119.82 7.18 28.95
C GLN A 32 118.63 6.25 28.97
N ASN A 33 117.73 6.47 29.93
CA ASN A 33 116.37 5.95 29.83
C ASN A 33 115.69 6.76 28.72
N GLY A 34 115.03 6.09 27.77
CA GLY A 34 114.43 6.74 26.61
C GLY A 34 114.88 6.16 25.26
N TRP A 35 114.57 6.90 24.19
CA TRP A 35 114.82 6.47 22.82
C TRP A 35 116.31 6.52 22.44
N ILE A 36 116.83 5.40 21.94
CA ILE A 36 118.21 5.27 21.44
C ILE A 36 118.16 4.84 19.97
N GLN A 37 118.82 5.58 19.09
CA GLN A 37 118.94 5.26 17.67
C GLN A 37 120.37 4.81 17.33
N ASN A 38 120.50 3.64 16.72
CA ASN A 38 121.77 3.07 16.27
C ASN A 38 121.65 2.62 14.81
N GLY A 39 122.19 3.44 13.90
CA GLY A 39 121.97 3.28 12.46
C GLY A 39 120.50 3.43 12.09
N HIS A 40 119.97 2.47 11.32
CA HIS A 40 118.55 2.41 10.94
C HIS A 40 117.66 1.72 12.00
N LYS A 41 118.22 1.32 13.14
CA LYS A 41 117.48 0.62 14.22
C LYS A 41 117.26 1.57 15.39
N ARG A 42 116.05 1.57 15.94
CA ARG A 42 115.70 2.31 17.17
C ARG A 42 115.43 1.32 18.31
N TYR A 43 115.72 1.74 19.52
CA TYR A 43 115.56 0.99 20.77
C TYR A 43 114.95 1.94 21.80
N TYR A 44 114.31 1.40 22.84
CA TYR A 44 113.91 2.17 24.01
C TYR A 44 114.47 1.50 25.25
N ILE A 45 115.09 2.28 26.12
CA ILE A 45 115.59 1.81 27.42
C ILE A 45 114.57 2.23 28.47
N GLU A 46 113.98 1.26 29.15
CA GLU A 46 113.01 1.47 30.22
C GLU A 46 113.67 2.10 31.45
N GLU A 47 112.86 2.60 32.39
CA GLU A 47 113.39 3.31 33.56
C GLU A 47 114.33 2.46 34.42
N ASP A 48 114.14 1.14 34.40
CA ASP A 48 114.95 0.15 35.10
C ASP A 48 116.27 -0.20 34.37
N GLY A 49 116.53 0.44 33.24
CA GLY A 49 117.72 0.22 32.41
C GLY A 49 117.64 -0.98 31.47
N SER A 50 116.52 -1.71 31.45
CA SER A 50 116.30 -2.81 30.51
C SER A 50 115.89 -2.30 29.13
N GLN A 51 116.17 -3.08 28.08
CA GLN A 51 115.67 -2.78 26.74
C GLN A 51 114.20 -3.18 26.63
N ALA A 52 113.38 -2.27 26.13
CA ALA A 52 111.99 -2.56 25.81
C ALA A 52 111.90 -3.76 24.85
N VAL A 53 111.09 -4.75 25.22
CA VAL A 53 110.80 -5.95 24.42
C VAL A 53 109.31 -6.21 24.41
N GLY A 54 108.76 -6.62 23.26
CA GLY A 54 107.31 -6.76 23.09
C GLY A 54 106.61 -5.41 22.95
N THR A 55 105.33 -5.34 23.32
CA THR A 55 104.52 -4.12 23.24
C THR A 55 104.73 -3.26 24.48
N VAL A 56 105.23 -2.05 24.30
CA VAL A 56 105.50 -1.08 25.39
C VAL A 56 104.79 0.23 25.06
N TYR A 57 104.10 0.80 26.05
CA TYR A 57 103.45 2.10 25.94
C TYR A 57 104.41 3.19 26.42
N ILE A 58 104.68 4.15 25.56
CA ILE A 58 105.55 5.30 25.86
C ILE A 58 104.70 6.54 25.60
N ASP A 59 104.47 7.34 26.64
CA ASP A 59 103.57 8.49 26.60
C ASP A 59 102.17 8.16 26.03
N ASP A 60 101.60 7.04 26.49
CA ASP A 60 100.31 6.45 26.05
C ASP A 60 100.25 5.98 24.58
N ILE A 61 101.37 6.02 23.86
CA ILE A 61 101.48 5.51 22.48
C ILE A 61 102.08 4.09 22.51
N PRO A 62 101.42 3.08 21.91
CA PRO A 62 101.99 1.75 21.84
C PRO A 62 103.11 1.68 20.79
N TYR A 63 104.21 1.06 21.18
CA TYR A 63 105.34 0.71 20.33
C TYR A 63 105.64 -0.78 20.49
N ILE A 64 106.24 -1.38 19.45
CA ILE A 64 106.61 -2.79 19.47
C ILE A 64 108.11 -2.97 19.25
N PHE A 65 108.73 -3.82 20.06
CA PHE A 65 110.15 -4.13 20.01
C PHE A 65 110.36 -5.65 19.89
N ALA A 66 111.29 -6.06 19.03
CA ALA A 66 111.68 -7.46 18.92
C ALA A 66 112.40 -7.93 20.20
N PRO A 67 112.54 -9.25 20.45
CA PRO A 67 113.23 -9.77 21.64
C PRO A 67 114.68 -9.30 21.82
N ASN A 68 115.29 -8.74 20.78
CA ASN A 68 116.62 -8.13 20.80
C ASN A 68 116.58 -6.59 20.98
N GLY A 69 115.45 -6.03 21.41
CA GLY A 69 115.25 -4.61 21.70
C GLY A 69 115.03 -3.71 20.48
N VAL A 70 115.12 -4.23 19.25
CA VAL A 70 114.95 -3.41 18.04
C VAL A 70 113.48 -3.11 17.80
N GLN A 71 113.14 -1.83 17.71
CA GLN A 71 111.79 -1.39 17.37
C GLN A 71 111.36 -1.92 16.01
N GLN A 72 110.16 -2.48 15.97
CA GLN A 72 109.53 -2.96 14.75
C GLN A 72 108.58 -1.89 14.20
N THR A 73 108.60 -1.72 12.88
CA THR A 73 107.69 -0.82 12.15
C THR A 73 107.00 -1.56 11.00
N GLY A 74 106.04 -0.93 10.32
CA GLY A 74 105.18 -1.56 9.34
C GLY A 74 104.11 -2.44 9.97
N TRP A 75 103.58 -3.41 9.20
CA TRP A 75 102.59 -4.35 9.70
C TRP A 75 103.19 -5.34 10.68
N GLN A 76 102.70 -5.36 11.92
CA GLN A 76 103.11 -6.27 12.98
C GLN A 76 101.89 -6.98 13.57
N THR A 77 102.09 -8.18 14.13
CA THR A 77 101.04 -8.94 14.82
C THR A 77 101.25 -8.84 16.32
N VAL A 78 100.27 -8.33 17.04
CA VAL A 78 100.26 -8.17 18.50
C VAL A 78 99.01 -8.85 19.04
N ASP A 79 99.18 -9.81 19.94
CA ASP A 79 98.08 -10.57 20.56
C ASP A 79 97.05 -11.13 19.55
N GLY A 80 97.56 -11.58 18.38
CA GLY A 80 96.75 -12.14 17.30
C GLY A 80 96.11 -11.12 16.34
N LYS A 81 96.22 -9.81 16.60
CA LYS A 81 95.68 -8.73 15.78
C LYS A 81 96.79 -8.02 15.00
N ARG A 82 96.50 -7.56 13.78
CA ARG A 82 97.50 -6.87 12.93
C ARG A 82 97.42 -5.36 13.10
N TYR A 83 98.52 -4.71 13.44
CA TYR A 83 98.61 -3.25 13.53
C TYR A 83 99.68 -2.72 12.57
N TYR A 84 99.53 -1.49 12.11
CA TYR A 84 100.55 -0.82 11.33
C TYR A 84 101.26 0.21 12.19
N TYR A 85 102.58 0.10 12.28
CA TYR A 85 103.43 1.05 12.99
C TYR A 85 104.14 1.92 11.95
N ASP A 86 103.98 3.24 12.03
CA ASP A 86 104.53 4.17 11.05
C ASP A 86 106.07 4.04 10.95
N PRO A 87 106.66 3.87 9.76
CA PRO A 87 108.11 3.69 9.65
C PRO A 87 108.98 4.87 10.11
N GLY A 88 108.43 6.10 10.14
CA GLY A 88 109.16 7.30 10.54
C GLY A 88 109.12 7.53 12.06
N SER A 89 107.93 7.48 12.63
CA SER A 89 107.66 7.75 14.05
C SER A 89 107.64 6.49 14.90
N GLY A 90 107.34 5.33 14.32
CA GLY A 90 107.16 4.03 14.99
C GLY A 90 105.85 3.88 15.74
N GLU A 91 104.98 4.90 15.69
CA GLU A 91 103.69 4.92 16.38
C GLU A 91 102.67 4.03 15.67
N ALA A 92 101.78 3.40 16.42
CA ALA A 92 100.65 2.68 15.82
C ALA A 92 99.69 3.66 15.13
N VAL A 93 99.39 3.40 13.86
CA VAL A 93 98.41 4.16 13.07
C VAL A 93 97.03 3.57 13.28
N PHE A 94 96.08 4.40 13.72
CA PHE A 94 94.67 4.05 13.86
C PHE A 94 93.81 4.89 12.90
N GLY A 95 92.74 4.30 12.39
CA GLY A 95 91.92 4.87 11.33
C GLY A 95 92.38 4.44 9.94
N LYS A 96 92.08 5.27 8.93
CA LYS A 96 92.35 4.99 7.52
C LYS A 96 93.84 5.16 7.19
N LEU A 97 94.44 4.15 6.57
CA LEU A 97 95.86 4.09 6.22
C LEU A 97 96.02 3.65 4.75
N GLN A 98 96.86 4.36 3.98
CA GLN A 98 97.26 3.88 2.65
C GLN A 98 98.61 3.17 2.73
N TRP A 99 98.71 1.95 2.21
CA TRP A 99 99.95 1.20 2.14
C TRP A 99 100.09 0.48 0.81
N ARG A 100 101.17 0.76 0.07
CA ARG A 100 101.47 0.20 -1.26
C ARG A 100 100.34 0.35 -2.29
N GLY A 101 99.63 1.47 -2.25
CA GLY A 101 98.55 1.79 -3.18
C GLY A 101 97.16 1.36 -2.69
N GLU A 102 97.08 0.45 -1.73
CA GLU A 102 95.82 -0.03 -1.17
C GLU A 102 95.46 0.71 0.12
N TRP A 103 94.16 0.87 0.38
CA TRP A 103 93.66 1.45 1.62
C TRP A 103 93.30 0.35 2.62
N TYR A 104 93.64 0.58 3.88
CA TYR A 104 93.35 -0.27 5.03
C TYR A 104 92.72 0.58 6.13
N TYR A 105 92.05 -0.06 7.09
CA TYR A 105 91.57 0.60 8.30
C TYR A 105 92.00 -0.21 9.52
N VAL A 106 92.54 0.48 10.54
CA VAL A 106 93.07 -0.15 11.75
C VAL A 106 92.39 0.46 12.97
N THR A 107 91.71 -0.34 13.80
CA THR A 107 91.14 0.12 15.07
C THR A 107 92.07 -0.23 16.23
N LYS A 108 91.91 0.46 17.38
CA LYS A 108 92.67 0.11 18.58
C LYS A 108 92.26 -1.27 19.09
N GLU A 109 90.97 -1.52 19.06
CA GLU A 109 90.32 -2.70 19.59
C GLU A 109 90.64 -3.93 18.73
N ASP A 110 90.47 -3.87 17.42
CA ASP A 110 90.49 -5.04 16.52
C ASP A 110 91.69 -5.10 15.58
N GLY A 111 92.53 -4.06 15.56
CA GLY A 111 93.62 -3.94 14.61
C GLY A 111 93.08 -3.78 13.20
N LYS A 112 93.79 -4.35 12.22
CA LYS A 112 93.44 -4.29 10.81
C LYS A 112 92.10 -4.96 10.58
N ILE A 113 91.14 -4.17 10.11
CA ILE A 113 89.82 -4.66 9.73
C ILE A 113 89.95 -5.52 8.46
N THR A 114 89.34 -6.71 8.49
CA THR A 114 89.35 -7.69 7.39
C THR A 114 87.95 -8.20 7.03
N ASP A 115 86.92 -7.46 7.45
CA ASP A 115 85.51 -7.73 7.19
C ASP A 115 84.72 -6.40 7.23
N THR A 116 83.41 -6.45 7.05
CA THR A 116 82.52 -5.30 7.21
C THR A 116 82.17 -5.09 8.69
N VAL A 117 82.57 -3.95 9.25
CA VAL A 117 82.31 -3.58 10.65
C VAL A 117 81.77 -2.16 10.77
N LEU A 118 80.94 -1.93 11.79
CA LEU A 118 80.55 -0.59 12.21
C LEU A 118 81.56 -0.09 13.25
N THR A 119 82.21 1.04 12.96
CA THR A 119 83.15 1.71 13.87
C THR A 119 82.56 3.02 14.40
N ASP A 120 83.21 3.62 15.40
CA ASP A 120 82.85 4.96 15.90
C ASP A 120 82.88 6.05 14.79
N ASN A 121 83.61 5.81 13.71
CA ASN A 121 83.75 6.73 12.57
C ASN A 121 82.92 6.30 11.34
N GLY A 122 81.99 5.35 11.51
CA GLY A 122 81.12 4.85 10.43
C GLY A 122 81.47 3.44 9.96
N ILE A 123 80.87 3.05 8.82
CA ILE A 123 81.00 1.70 8.25
C ILE A 123 82.33 1.57 7.52
N VAL A 124 83.06 0.51 7.86
CA VAL A 124 84.31 0.13 7.21
C VAL A 124 84.08 -1.25 6.60
N SER A 125 84.27 -1.38 5.29
CA SER A 125 84.20 -2.66 4.58
C SER A 125 85.54 -2.99 3.93
N ALA A 126 86.05 -4.18 4.21
CA ALA A 126 87.36 -4.63 3.77
C ALA A 126 87.32 -6.09 3.28
N THR A 127 88.22 -6.45 2.36
CA THR A 127 88.45 -7.86 1.97
C THR A 127 89.05 -8.66 3.12
N GLN A 128 89.15 -9.99 2.99
CA GLN A 128 89.85 -10.83 3.98
C GLN A 128 91.33 -10.44 4.16
N GLU A 129 91.94 -9.82 3.15
CA GLU A 129 93.29 -9.27 3.20
C GLU A 129 93.36 -7.89 3.86
N GLY A 130 92.21 -7.27 4.15
CA GLY A 130 92.03 -5.97 4.80
C GLY A 130 92.00 -4.77 3.87
N ILE A 131 91.89 -4.99 2.55
CA ILE A 131 91.81 -3.92 1.55
C ILE A 131 90.41 -3.33 1.57
N LEU A 132 90.29 -2.01 1.72
CA LEU A 132 89.00 -1.33 1.76
C LEU A 132 88.26 -1.44 0.42
N GLN A 133 86.99 -1.79 0.49
CA GLN A 133 86.12 -1.98 -0.67
C GLN A 133 85.34 -0.70 -1.00
N THR A 134 84.98 -0.53 -2.27
CA THR A 134 84.16 0.59 -2.78
C THR A 134 82.96 0.04 -3.56
N GLY A 135 81.89 0.83 -3.70
CA GLY A 135 80.66 0.45 -4.41
C GLY A 135 79.53 0.02 -3.47
N TRP A 136 78.53 -0.68 -4.01
CA TRP A 136 77.35 -1.11 -3.25
C TRP A 136 77.69 -2.16 -2.19
N LEU A 137 77.24 -1.91 -0.96
CA LEU A 137 77.42 -2.77 0.20
C LEU A 137 76.07 -3.01 0.88
N GLN A 138 75.74 -4.27 1.17
CA GLN A 138 74.58 -4.62 1.97
C GLN A 138 75.03 -5.06 3.36
N MET A 139 74.46 -4.47 4.41
CA MET A 139 74.75 -4.82 5.80
C MET A 139 73.47 -4.75 6.62
N GLN A 140 73.13 -5.84 7.32
CA GLN A 140 71.90 -5.95 8.11
C GLN A 140 70.65 -5.55 7.32
N GLU A 141 70.51 -6.07 6.08
CA GLU A 141 69.41 -5.78 5.15
C GLU A 141 69.30 -4.32 4.67
N LYS A 142 70.26 -3.47 5.04
CA LYS A 142 70.36 -2.08 4.60
C LYS A 142 71.41 -1.93 3.53
N TRP A 143 71.13 -1.09 2.54
CA TRP A 143 72.06 -0.78 1.47
C TRP A 143 72.84 0.49 1.78
N TYR A 144 74.11 0.47 1.40
CA TYR A 144 75.07 1.57 1.48
C TYR A 144 75.82 1.61 0.15
N HIS A 145 76.37 2.77 -0.19
CA HIS A 145 77.34 2.89 -1.27
C HIS A 145 78.62 3.48 -0.70
N ILE A 146 79.76 2.83 -0.95
CA ILE A 146 81.06 3.26 -0.46
C ILE A 146 81.79 3.99 -1.58
N GLU A 147 82.10 5.26 -1.35
CA GLU A 147 82.77 6.16 -2.29
C GLU A 147 84.24 5.73 -2.55
N PRO A 148 84.90 6.24 -3.61
CA PRO A 148 86.31 5.94 -3.89
C PRO A 148 87.29 6.26 -2.75
N ASP A 149 86.92 7.19 -1.85
CA ASP A 149 87.66 7.51 -0.64
C ASP A 149 87.30 6.60 0.55
N SER A 150 86.64 5.48 0.30
CA SER A 150 86.24 4.47 1.29
C SER A 150 85.31 4.98 2.40
N THR A 151 84.60 6.09 2.16
CA THR A 151 83.56 6.60 3.06
C THR A 151 82.16 6.25 2.55
N PRO A 152 81.16 6.06 3.43
CA PRO A 152 79.77 5.90 2.99
C PRO A 152 79.24 7.17 2.30
N SER A 153 78.57 7.01 1.16
CA SER A 153 77.82 8.08 0.50
C SER A 153 76.76 8.65 1.44
N ALA A 154 76.72 9.97 1.62
CA ALA A 154 75.71 10.69 2.39
C ALA A 154 75.03 11.77 1.55
N GLY A 155 73.74 12.01 1.80
CA GLY A 155 72.95 12.99 1.05
C GLY A 155 72.58 12.52 -0.36
N ILE A 156 72.38 13.47 -1.27
CA ILE A 156 72.00 13.19 -2.67
C ILE A 156 73.26 12.88 -3.49
N LYS A 157 73.27 11.73 -4.18
CA LYS A 157 74.40 11.28 -5.00
C LYS A 157 73.93 10.73 -6.32
N GLU A 158 74.65 11.06 -7.39
CA GLU A 158 74.46 10.46 -8.71
C GLU A 158 75.44 9.29 -8.86
N ILE A 159 74.91 8.09 -9.06
CA ILE A 159 75.67 6.85 -9.21
C ILE A 159 75.13 6.16 -10.47
N GLU A 160 76.01 5.88 -11.43
CA GLU A 160 75.67 5.18 -12.68
C GLU A 160 74.49 5.83 -13.45
N GLY A 161 74.37 7.17 -13.38
CA GLY A 161 73.32 7.94 -14.07
C GLY A 161 71.97 7.96 -13.36
N GLN A 162 71.86 7.42 -12.14
CA GLN A 162 70.67 7.52 -11.30
C GLN A 162 70.98 8.30 -10.02
N THR A 163 70.03 9.13 -9.59
CA THR A 163 70.13 9.86 -8.31
C THR A 163 69.60 9.03 -7.15
N TYR A 164 70.44 8.85 -6.14
CA TYR A 164 70.16 8.17 -4.88
C TYR A 164 70.19 9.15 -3.72
N GLN A 165 69.41 8.86 -2.68
CA GLN A 165 69.40 9.62 -1.44
C GLN A 165 69.87 8.73 -0.31
N PHE A 166 70.91 9.18 0.38
CA PHE A 166 71.46 8.50 1.54
C PHE A 166 71.22 9.35 2.80
N ARG A 167 70.93 8.67 3.90
CA ARG A 167 70.93 9.27 5.24
C ARG A 167 72.34 9.73 5.60
N GLN A 168 72.45 10.56 6.65
CA GLN A 168 73.75 11.06 7.12
C GLN A 168 74.68 9.96 7.64
N ASP A 169 74.13 8.83 8.08
CA ASP A 169 74.88 7.62 8.48
C ASP A 169 75.25 6.72 7.29
N GLY A 170 74.95 7.15 6.07
CA GLY A 170 75.28 6.45 4.82
C GLY A 170 74.22 5.46 4.34
N GLN A 171 73.14 5.23 5.08
CA GLN A 171 72.11 4.27 4.68
C GLN A 171 71.30 4.80 3.49
N LEU A 172 71.14 3.99 2.45
CA LEU A 172 70.28 4.27 1.30
C LEU A 172 68.81 4.40 1.74
N MET A 173 68.15 5.47 1.31
CA MET A 173 66.72 5.67 1.44
C MET A 173 65.98 4.86 0.38
N THR A 174 65.10 3.95 0.81
CA THR A 174 64.27 3.10 -0.05
C THR A 174 62.77 3.36 0.19
N GLY A 175 61.92 2.88 -0.71
CA GLY A 175 60.49 3.14 -0.70
C GLY A 175 60.12 4.48 -1.33
N TRP A 176 58.96 5.03 -0.93
CA TRP A 176 58.48 6.33 -1.43
C TRP A 176 59.36 7.48 -0.95
N GLN A 177 59.96 8.22 -1.88
CA GLN A 177 60.78 9.39 -1.61
C GLN A 177 60.58 10.47 -2.68
N THR A 178 60.70 11.73 -2.27
CA THR A 178 60.66 12.88 -3.17
C THR A 178 62.04 13.06 -3.78
N ASP A 179 62.15 12.97 -5.10
CA ASP A 179 63.40 13.23 -5.80
C ASP A 179 63.74 14.74 -5.84
N PRO A 180 64.92 15.14 -6.37
CA PRO A 180 65.32 16.55 -6.45
C PRO A 180 64.36 17.44 -7.27
N ASP A 181 63.60 16.86 -8.21
CA ASP A 181 62.62 17.56 -9.03
C ASP A 181 61.26 17.72 -8.32
N GLY A 182 61.13 17.22 -7.09
CA GLY A 182 59.91 17.31 -6.30
C GLY A 182 58.89 16.19 -6.57
N ILE A 183 59.27 15.20 -7.37
CA ILE A 183 58.40 14.09 -7.78
C ILE A 183 58.58 12.91 -6.82
N VAL A 184 57.47 12.41 -6.28
CA VAL A 184 57.47 11.26 -5.36
C VAL A 184 57.61 9.96 -6.16
N ARG A 185 58.72 9.23 -5.98
CA ARG A 185 59.00 7.94 -6.65
C ARG A 185 59.31 6.85 -5.64
N TYR A 186 59.07 5.59 -6.03
CA TYR A 186 59.37 4.42 -5.20
C TYR A 186 60.71 3.82 -5.60
N LEU A 187 61.72 3.89 -4.73
CA LEU A 187 63.00 3.21 -4.94
C LEU A 187 62.93 1.81 -4.33
N ASP A 188 63.06 0.80 -5.18
CA ASP A 188 63.13 -0.58 -4.74
C ASP A 188 64.50 -0.89 -4.12
N ALA A 189 64.50 -1.55 -2.97
CA ALA A 189 65.71 -1.81 -2.21
C ALA A 189 66.64 -2.80 -2.91
N ASP A 190 66.08 -3.84 -3.54
CA ASP A 190 66.85 -4.94 -4.11
C ASP A 190 67.48 -4.54 -5.45
N SER A 191 66.64 -4.05 -6.37
CA SER A 191 67.10 -3.58 -7.68
C SER A 191 67.83 -2.24 -7.62
N LYS A 192 67.60 -1.43 -6.57
CA LYS A 192 68.08 -0.04 -6.45
C LYS A 192 67.58 0.85 -7.59
N THR A 193 66.46 0.49 -8.22
CA THR A 193 65.86 1.28 -9.31
C THR A 193 64.54 1.91 -8.89
N TYR A 194 64.17 3.02 -9.51
CA TYR A 194 62.84 3.58 -9.34
C TYR A 194 61.83 2.78 -10.15
N LEU A 195 60.89 2.13 -9.46
CA LEU A 195 59.83 1.34 -10.10
C LEU A 195 58.79 2.25 -10.75
N LYS A 196 58.15 1.75 -11.82
CA LYS A 196 57.15 2.46 -12.62
C LYS A 196 55.94 1.56 -12.90
N GLY A 197 54.79 2.16 -13.16
CA GLY A 197 53.53 1.47 -13.42
C GLY A 197 52.83 1.00 -12.14
N TRP A 198 52.15 -0.13 -12.23
CA TRP A 198 51.43 -0.74 -11.10
C TRP A 198 52.40 -1.34 -10.09
N LEU A 199 52.34 -0.86 -8.84
CA LEU A 199 53.15 -1.36 -7.74
C LEU A 199 52.23 -2.02 -6.71
N HIS A 200 52.48 -3.30 -6.42
CA HIS A 200 51.77 -4.06 -5.38
C HIS A 200 52.67 -4.21 -4.16
N LEU A 201 52.49 -3.31 -3.21
CA LEU A 201 53.26 -3.24 -1.98
C LEU A 201 52.49 -3.93 -0.83
N PRO A 202 53.14 -4.26 0.30
CA PRO A 202 52.48 -4.93 1.42
C PRO A 202 51.28 -4.18 1.99
N ASP A 203 51.27 -2.84 1.89
CA ASP A 203 50.21 -1.95 2.34
C ASP A 203 49.15 -1.67 1.25
N GLY A 204 49.40 -2.10 0.01
CA GLY A 204 48.43 -2.16 -1.08
C GLY A 204 48.96 -1.69 -2.43
N THR A 205 48.04 -1.33 -3.32
CA THR A 205 48.37 -1.04 -4.73
C THR A 205 48.54 0.45 -4.97
N TYR A 206 49.55 0.81 -5.73
CA TYR A 206 49.88 2.19 -6.15
C TYR A 206 50.11 2.24 -7.66
N TYR A 207 50.07 3.45 -8.23
CA TYR A 207 50.54 3.68 -9.60
C TYR A 207 51.66 4.73 -9.60
N ALA A 208 52.85 4.31 -10.04
CA ALA A 208 54.02 5.16 -10.21
C ALA A 208 54.15 5.58 -11.68
N ASP A 209 53.56 6.73 -12.01
CA ASP A 209 53.66 7.31 -13.35
C ASP A 209 55.12 7.70 -13.66
N PRO A 210 55.65 7.36 -14.86
CA PRO A 210 57.04 7.65 -15.21
C PRO A 210 57.42 9.14 -15.09
N ASP A 211 56.48 10.03 -15.41
CA ASP A 211 56.70 11.48 -15.51
C ASP A 211 56.18 12.20 -14.27
N ARG A 212 55.04 11.76 -13.72
CA ARG A 212 54.36 12.41 -12.59
C ARG A 212 54.66 11.79 -11.23
N GLY A 213 55.31 10.61 -11.20
CA GLY A 213 55.55 9.86 -9.97
C GLY A 213 54.28 9.24 -9.40
N ARG A 214 54.18 9.19 -8.06
CA ARG A 214 53.03 8.61 -7.36
C ARG A 214 51.75 9.38 -7.67
N LEU A 215 50.78 8.71 -8.31
CA LEU A 215 49.50 9.32 -8.59
C LEU A 215 48.61 9.43 -7.35
N THR A 216 47.79 10.48 -7.31
CA THR A 216 46.75 10.74 -6.30
C THR A 216 45.47 11.23 -6.99
N GLY A 217 44.34 11.19 -6.29
CA GLY A 217 43.03 11.61 -6.80
C GLY A 217 42.46 10.69 -7.89
N ALA A 218 41.45 11.19 -8.61
CA ALA A 218 40.83 10.46 -9.71
C ALA A 218 41.75 10.44 -10.94
N GLN A 219 42.00 9.26 -11.48
CA GLN A 219 42.88 9.06 -12.64
C GLN A 219 42.21 8.15 -13.67
N ILE A 220 42.54 8.38 -14.94
CA ILE A 220 42.20 7.48 -16.04
C ILE A 220 43.49 6.79 -16.49
N ILE A 221 43.53 5.48 -16.37
CA ILE A 221 44.66 4.64 -16.79
C ILE A 221 44.09 3.57 -17.71
N GLU A 222 44.59 3.49 -18.94
CA GLU A 222 44.11 2.51 -19.94
C GLU A 222 42.58 2.52 -20.14
N SER A 223 41.98 3.72 -20.21
CA SER A 223 40.53 3.96 -20.33
C SER A 223 39.67 3.52 -19.13
N LYS A 224 40.29 3.14 -18.01
CA LYS A 224 39.62 2.78 -16.77
C LYS A 224 39.83 3.85 -15.71
N GLN A 225 38.81 4.08 -14.89
CA GLN A 225 38.85 5.09 -13.83
C GLN A 225 39.25 4.47 -12.50
N TYR A 226 40.22 5.10 -11.84
CA TYR A 226 40.75 4.72 -10.54
C TYR A 226 40.74 5.94 -9.62
N TYR A 227 40.78 5.71 -8.31
CA TYR A 227 41.00 6.76 -7.33
C TYR A 227 42.14 6.37 -6.42
N PHE A 228 43.12 7.26 -6.29
CA PHE A 228 44.24 7.10 -5.38
C PHE A 228 44.08 8.09 -4.23
N LEU A 229 44.20 7.62 -2.99
CA LEU A 229 44.15 8.46 -1.80
C LEU A 229 45.32 9.47 -1.79
N GLU A 230 45.34 10.41 -0.84
CA GLU A 230 46.41 11.41 -0.74
C GLU A 230 47.81 10.79 -0.53
N ASN A 231 47.86 9.63 0.14
CA ASN A 231 49.09 8.86 0.29
C ASN A 231 49.44 8.02 -0.95
N GLY A 232 48.61 8.05 -2.00
CA GLY A 232 48.78 7.34 -3.27
C GLY A 232 48.21 5.91 -3.28
N LEU A 233 47.68 5.41 -2.16
CA LEU A 233 47.09 4.08 -2.10
C LEU A 233 45.81 4.04 -2.97
N MET A 234 45.69 3.02 -3.82
CA MET A 234 44.50 2.82 -4.64
C MET A 234 43.29 2.51 -3.77
N ALA A 235 42.25 3.32 -3.88
CA ALA A 235 41.01 3.13 -3.15
C ALA A 235 40.21 1.96 -3.73
N THR A 236 39.58 1.20 -2.85
CA THR A 236 38.69 0.08 -3.16
C THR A 236 37.43 0.17 -2.29
N GLY A 237 36.37 -0.55 -2.68
CA GLY A 237 35.09 -0.55 -1.97
C GLY A 237 34.34 0.78 -2.07
N PHE A 238 33.44 1.02 -1.12
CA PHE A 238 32.68 2.26 -1.03
C PHE A 238 33.57 3.41 -0.56
N GLN A 239 33.54 4.51 -1.32
CA GLN A 239 34.29 5.73 -1.04
C GLN A 239 33.34 6.92 -1.08
N GLU A 240 33.40 7.77 -0.06
CA GLU A 240 32.59 8.98 0.01
C GLU A 240 33.49 10.21 -0.18
N THR A 241 33.11 11.07 -1.12
CA THR A 241 33.81 12.35 -1.33
C THR A 241 33.40 13.39 -0.28
N ALA A 242 34.19 14.44 -0.12
CA ALA A 242 33.89 15.55 0.81
C ALA A 242 32.52 16.21 0.57
N ASN A 243 31.94 16.07 -0.62
CA ASN A 243 30.62 16.59 -0.98
C ASN A 243 29.48 15.58 -0.75
N GLY A 244 29.73 14.46 -0.08
CA GLY A 244 28.75 13.42 0.22
C GLY A 244 28.40 12.49 -0.94
N ILE A 245 29.14 12.55 -2.05
CA ILE A 245 28.93 11.63 -3.18
C ILE A 245 29.65 10.31 -2.89
N THR A 246 28.89 9.23 -2.77
CA THR A 246 29.40 7.87 -2.67
C THR A 246 29.71 7.29 -4.05
N ARG A 247 30.87 6.66 -4.19
CA ARG A 247 31.31 5.86 -5.35
C ARG A 247 31.74 4.47 -4.88
N TYR A 248 31.82 3.52 -5.80
CA TYR A 248 32.34 2.19 -5.51
C TYR A 248 33.47 1.83 -6.48
N TYR A 249 34.57 1.34 -5.94
CA TYR A 249 35.73 0.85 -6.68
C TYR A 249 35.86 -0.65 -6.46
N ASP A 250 35.95 -1.42 -7.53
CA ASP A 250 35.98 -2.88 -7.44
C ASP A 250 37.17 -3.35 -6.58
N PRO A 251 36.96 -4.16 -5.52
CA PRO A 251 38.06 -4.56 -4.64
C PRO A 251 39.15 -5.42 -5.30
N GLN A 252 38.86 -6.06 -6.43
CA GLN A 252 39.85 -6.88 -7.15
C GLN A 252 40.66 -6.04 -8.13
N SER A 253 40.00 -5.20 -8.92
CA SER A 253 40.68 -4.43 -9.98
C SER A 253 40.99 -2.99 -9.61
N GLY A 254 40.28 -2.40 -8.64
CA GLY A 254 40.32 -0.97 -8.31
C GLY A 254 39.51 -0.08 -9.26
N GLU A 255 38.86 -0.67 -10.27
CA GLU A 255 38.11 0.08 -11.28
C GLU A 255 36.83 0.67 -10.69
N MET A 256 36.55 1.93 -11.01
CA MET A 256 35.30 2.58 -10.61
C MET A 256 34.11 1.89 -11.28
N VAL A 257 33.14 1.45 -10.48
CA VAL A 257 31.92 0.80 -10.96
C VAL A 257 30.92 1.84 -11.44
N ILE A 258 30.35 1.57 -12.62
CA ILE A 258 29.23 2.31 -13.22
C ILE A 258 28.10 1.34 -13.55
N GLY A 259 26.87 1.86 -13.67
CA GLY A 259 25.68 1.06 -13.92
C GLY A 259 25.24 0.24 -12.70
N MET A 260 24.45 -0.81 -12.93
CA MET A 260 23.98 -1.69 -11.86
C MET A 260 25.02 -2.76 -11.52
N LYS A 261 25.28 -2.94 -10.22
CA LYS A 261 26.23 -3.94 -9.71
C LYS A 261 25.70 -4.57 -8.43
N GLU A 262 25.81 -5.89 -8.35
CA GLU A 262 25.59 -6.62 -7.10
C GLU A 262 26.85 -6.57 -6.24
N ILE A 263 26.68 -6.14 -4.99
CA ILE A 263 27.72 -5.97 -3.97
C ILE A 263 27.15 -6.56 -2.67
N ASP A 264 27.80 -7.59 -2.14
CA ASP A 264 27.42 -8.27 -0.89
C ASP A 264 25.93 -8.64 -0.79
N GLY A 265 25.38 -9.19 -1.89
CA GLY A 265 23.99 -9.64 -1.97
C GLY A 265 22.94 -8.53 -2.11
N ALA A 266 23.35 -7.29 -2.39
CA ALA A 266 22.46 -6.18 -2.73
C ALA A 266 22.87 -5.54 -4.05
N VAL A 267 21.88 -5.14 -4.85
CA VAL A 267 22.11 -4.41 -6.11
C VAL A 267 22.16 -2.91 -5.81
N TYR A 268 23.18 -2.25 -6.34
CA TYR A 268 23.37 -0.80 -6.33
C TYR A 268 23.40 -0.29 -7.77
N ALA A 269 23.09 0.98 -7.97
CA ALA A 269 23.25 1.64 -9.26
C ALA A 269 24.18 2.83 -9.13
N PHE A 270 25.11 2.99 -10.08
CA PHE A 270 26.06 4.09 -10.14
C PHE A 270 25.91 4.81 -11.49
N ALA A 271 25.85 6.13 -11.47
CA ALA A 271 25.81 6.94 -12.70
C ALA A 271 27.12 6.86 -13.49
N SER A 272 27.15 7.47 -14.67
CA SER A 272 28.34 7.48 -15.54
C SER A 272 29.55 8.20 -14.93
N ASP A 273 29.33 9.06 -13.93
CA ASP A 273 30.38 9.72 -13.12
C ASP A 273 30.71 8.97 -11.82
N GLY A 274 30.16 7.76 -11.66
CA GLY A 274 30.32 6.88 -10.51
C GLY A 274 29.44 7.21 -9.31
N ALA A 275 28.61 8.26 -9.36
CA ALA A 275 27.77 8.64 -8.22
C ALA A 275 26.68 7.58 -7.97
N MET A 276 26.65 7.04 -6.74
CA MET A 276 25.62 6.10 -6.30
C MET A 276 24.22 6.72 -6.39
N GLN A 277 23.30 6.02 -7.03
CA GLN A 277 21.93 6.44 -7.23
C GLN A 277 21.04 6.00 -6.05
N THR A 278 20.10 6.88 -5.68
CA THR A 278 19.05 6.61 -4.71
C THR A 278 17.71 7.12 -5.27
N GLY A 279 16.59 6.64 -4.72
CA GLY A 279 15.25 6.93 -5.22
C GLY A 279 14.89 6.14 -6.48
N PHE A 280 13.93 6.68 -7.25
CA PHE A 280 13.47 6.07 -8.49
C PHE A 280 14.51 6.22 -9.61
N LEU A 281 14.82 5.11 -10.28
CA LEU A 281 15.71 5.07 -11.44
C LEU A 281 15.02 4.35 -12.59
N THR A 282 14.88 5.01 -13.73
CA THR A 282 14.37 4.37 -14.96
C THR A 282 15.52 4.10 -15.92
N GLN A 283 15.71 2.84 -16.30
CA GLN A 283 16.73 2.41 -17.23
C GLN A 283 16.15 1.37 -18.19
N ASN A 284 16.38 1.54 -19.50
CA ASN A 284 15.88 0.64 -20.54
C ASN A 284 14.35 0.38 -20.49
N GLY A 285 13.57 1.40 -20.08
CA GLY A 285 12.11 1.30 -19.95
C GLY A 285 11.62 0.59 -18.68
N GLN A 286 12.53 0.14 -17.81
CA GLN A 286 12.21 -0.47 -16.52
C GLN A 286 12.51 0.52 -15.40
N THR A 287 11.64 0.57 -14.39
CA THR A 287 11.81 1.48 -13.23
C THR A 287 12.14 0.68 -11.98
N TYR A 288 13.13 1.14 -11.25
CA TYR A 288 13.64 0.56 -10.02
C TYR A 288 13.58 1.61 -8.90
N TYR A 289 13.70 1.16 -7.66
CA TYR A 289 13.86 2.06 -6.53
C TYR A 289 15.06 1.64 -5.68
N PHE A 290 15.94 2.58 -5.39
CA PHE A 290 17.10 2.39 -4.52
C PHE A 290 16.85 3.16 -3.22
N ASN A 291 16.97 2.51 -2.07
CA ASN A 291 16.73 3.16 -0.78
C ASN A 291 17.85 4.19 -0.45
N SER A 292 17.75 4.85 0.70
CA SER A 292 18.74 5.85 1.12
C SER A 292 20.16 5.31 1.31
N SER A 293 20.32 4.00 1.48
CA SER A 293 21.61 3.31 1.52
C SER A 293 22.08 2.86 0.13
N GLY A 294 21.35 3.20 -0.94
CA GLY A 294 21.67 2.81 -2.32
C GLY A 294 21.31 1.37 -2.68
N ARG A 295 20.63 0.62 -1.79
CA ARG A 295 20.25 -0.78 -2.05
C ARG A 295 18.94 -0.82 -2.82
N MET A 296 18.87 -1.62 -3.87
CA MET A 296 17.66 -1.84 -4.66
C MET A 296 16.55 -2.45 -3.79
N HIS A 297 15.36 -1.84 -3.84
CA HIS A 297 14.18 -2.25 -3.11
C HIS A 297 13.38 -3.29 -3.89
N LYS A 298 12.77 -4.23 -3.16
CA LYS A 298 11.88 -5.27 -3.68
C LYS A 298 10.61 -5.32 -2.83
N GLY A 299 9.50 -5.76 -3.41
CA GLY A 299 8.20 -5.81 -2.78
C GLY A 299 7.49 -4.45 -2.69
N PHE A 300 6.59 -4.31 -1.73
CA PHE A 300 5.81 -3.10 -1.55
C PHE A 300 6.67 -1.93 -1.05
N LEU A 301 6.49 -0.77 -1.68
CA LEU A 301 7.09 0.51 -1.27
C LEU A 301 5.96 1.52 -1.05
N THR A 302 5.99 2.25 0.06
CA THR A 302 5.09 3.38 0.31
C THR A 302 5.89 4.66 0.27
N ASP A 303 5.48 5.63 -0.54
CA ASP A 303 6.03 6.98 -0.56
C ASP A 303 4.91 8.03 -0.40
N LYS A 304 5.24 9.31 -0.58
CA LYS A 304 4.29 10.43 -0.48
C LYS A 304 3.19 10.43 -1.57
N ASN A 305 3.44 9.79 -2.71
CA ASN A 305 2.54 9.73 -3.86
C ASN A 305 1.63 8.51 -3.81
N GLY A 306 2.07 7.41 -3.20
CA GLY A 306 1.24 6.22 -3.01
C GLY A 306 2.03 4.97 -2.68
N GLN A 307 1.45 3.82 -3.04
CA GLN A 307 2.08 2.51 -2.88
C GLN A 307 2.44 1.91 -4.24
N TYR A 308 3.63 1.34 -4.31
CA TYR A 308 4.21 0.70 -5.49
C TYR A 308 4.56 -0.74 -5.14
N TYR A 309 4.77 -1.56 -6.16
CA TYR A 309 5.30 -2.90 -5.99
C TYR A 309 6.45 -3.14 -6.97
N PHE A 310 7.59 -3.57 -6.43
CA PHE A 310 8.76 -3.99 -7.18
C PHE A 310 8.87 -5.51 -7.13
N ASP A 311 9.03 -6.17 -8.26
CA ASP A 311 9.13 -7.62 -8.32
C ASP A 311 10.45 -8.15 -7.74
N GLU A 312 10.68 -9.46 -7.85
CA GLU A 312 11.91 -10.11 -7.38
C GLU A 312 13.18 -9.63 -8.12
N ASN A 313 13.04 -9.04 -9.30
CA ASN A 313 14.11 -8.42 -10.06
C ASN A 313 14.26 -6.92 -9.75
N GLY A 314 13.44 -6.38 -8.84
CA GLY A 314 13.41 -4.96 -8.49
C GLY A 314 12.70 -4.08 -9.52
N ILE A 315 11.93 -4.66 -10.44
CA ILE A 315 11.22 -3.92 -11.49
C ILE A 315 9.84 -3.50 -10.98
N MET A 316 9.54 -2.21 -11.06
CA MET A 316 8.24 -1.64 -10.71
C MET A 316 7.15 -2.21 -11.61
N GLN A 317 6.11 -2.75 -10.98
CA GLN A 317 4.98 -3.34 -11.69
C GLN A 317 3.87 -2.32 -11.96
N THR A 318 3.16 -2.54 -13.05
CA THR A 318 1.97 -1.78 -13.46
C THR A 318 0.85 -2.75 -13.85
N GLY A 319 -0.38 -2.26 -13.96
CA GLY A 319 -1.55 -3.06 -14.31
C GLY A 319 -1.98 -4.04 -13.21
N PHE A 320 -2.70 -5.09 -13.60
CA PHE A 320 -3.15 -6.14 -12.69
C PHE A 320 -1.99 -7.04 -12.27
N GLN A 321 -1.80 -7.22 -10.96
CA GLN A 321 -0.72 -8.03 -10.39
C GLN A 321 -1.27 -8.97 -9.33
N SER A 322 -0.84 -10.24 -9.37
CA SER A 322 -1.17 -11.23 -8.34
C SER A 322 -0.01 -11.36 -7.38
N ILE A 323 -0.19 -10.92 -6.14
CA ILE A 323 0.86 -10.85 -5.11
C ILE A 323 0.33 -11.55 -3.87
N ASN A 324 1.02 -12.63 -3.46
CA ASN A 324 0.65 -13.45 -2.29
C ASN A 324 -0.82 -13.90 -2.28
N GLY A 325 -1.36 -14.29 -3.44
CA GLY A 325 -2.74 -14.77 -3.60
C GLY A 325 -3.81 -13.68 -3.67
N SER A 326 -3.43 -12.41 -3.54
CA SER A 326 -4.34 -11.26 -3.72
C SER A 326 -4.04 -10.54 -5.05
N THR A 327 -5.07 -10.01 -5.70
CA THR A 327 -4.92 -9.23 -6.94
C THR A 327 -4.94 -7.73 -6.62
N TYR A 328 -3.99 -6.99 -7.15
CA TYR A 328 -3.87 -5.54 -7.03
C TYR A 328 -3.88 -4.92 -8.43
N PHE A 329 -4.17 -3.63 -8.52
CA PHE A 329 -4.00 -2.87 -9.76
C PHE A 329 -3.12 -1.66 -9.50
N PHE A 330 -2.05 -1.52 -10.29
CA PHE A 330 -1.15 -0.37 -10.27
C PHE A 330 -1.38 0.44 -11.55
N ASP A 331 -1.51 1.75 -11.45
CA ASP A 331 -1.71 2.60 -12.62
C ASP A 331 -0.44 2.69 -13.49
N ALA A 332 -0.49 3.48 -14.57
CA ALA A 332 0.64 3.67 -15.47
C ALA A 332 1.87 4.32 -14.80
N SER A 333 1.67 5.01 -13.67
CA SER A 333 2.76 5.57 -12.85
C SER A 333 3.25 4.58 -11.79
N GLY A 334 2.66 3.37 -11.72
CA GLY A 334 2.97 2.35 -10.72
C GLY A 334 2.25 2.53 -9.39
N ILE A 335 1.28 3.44 -9.29
CA ILE A 335 0.57 3.71 -8.03
C ILE A 335 -0.61 2.74 -7.88
N MET A 336 -0.64 2.05 -6.74
CA MET A 336 -1.68 1.09 -6.38
C MET A 336 -3.05 1.77 -6.19
N GLN A 337 -4.04 1.30 -6.92
CA GLN A 337 -5.40 1.81 -6.91
C GLN A 337 -6.23 1.19 -5.78
N ARG A 338 -7.21 1.96 -5.30
CA ARG A 338 -8.17 1.58 -4.25
C ARG A 338 -9.57 2.05 -4.65
N GLY A 339 -10.60 1.44 -4.09
CA GLY A 339 -11.99 1.76 -4.39
C GLY A 339 -12.42 1.29 -5.78
N PHE A 340 -13.37 2.00 -6.38
CA PHE A 340 -13.90 1.67 -7.70
C PHE A 340 -12.91 2.02 -8.81
N LEU A 341 -12.62 1.05 -9.68
CA LEU A 341 -11.78 1.22 -10.86
C LEU A 341 -12.53 0.74 -12.09
N THR A 342 -12.49 1.51 -13.18
CA THR A 342 -12.96 1.05 -14.49
C THR A 342 -11.77 0.81 -15.40
N GLN A 343 -11.63 -0.42 -15.89
CA GLN A 343 -10.55 -0.82 -16.79
C GLN A 343 -11.12 -1.63 -17.96
N ASN A 344 -10.86 -1.18 -19.20
CA ASN A 344 -11.35 -1.81 -20.43
C ASN A 344 -12.88 -2.06 -20.43
N GLY A 345 -13.66 -1.11 -19.87
CA GLY A 345 -15.12 -1.21 -19.80
C GLY A 345 -15.66 -2.06 -18.64
N ASN A 346 -14.81 -2.78 -17.92
CA ASN A 346 -15.19 -3.54 -16.73
C ASN A 346 -14.98 -2.71 -15.46
N GLN A 347 -15.90 -2.83 -14.51
CA GLN A 347 -15.76 -2.20 -13.20
C GLN A 347 -15.26 -3.20 -12.16
N TYR A 348 -14.35 -2.74 -11.30
CA TYR A 348 -13.73 -3.51 -10.22
C TYR A 348 -13.83 -2.70 -8.93
N TYR A 349 -13.72 -3.37 -7.79
CA TYR A 349 -13.59 -2.71 -6.49
C TYR A 349 -12.38 -3.26 -5.74
N PHE A 350 -11.50 -2.36 -5.32
CA PHE A 350 -10.32 -2.64 -4.52
C PHE A 350 -10.54 -2.15 -3.09
N GLY A 351 -10.22 -2.99 -2.10
CA GLY A 351 -10.35 -2.68 -0.68
C GLY A 351 -9.43 -1.56 -0.22
N ALA A 352 -9.53 -1.20 1.05
CA ALA A 352 -8.65 -0.20 1.66
C ALA A 352 -7.16 -0.64 1.70
N ASP A 353 -6.93 -1.94 1.74
CA ASP A 353 -5.61 -2.59 1.61
C ASP A 353 -5.13 -2.66 0.15
N GLY A 354 -5.97 -2.28 -0.82
CA GLY A 354 -5.68 -2.35 -2.25
C GLY A 354 -5.99 -3.70 -2.88
N SER A 355 -6.49 -4.69 -2.14
CA SER A 355 -6.81 -6.00 -2.71
C SER A 355 -8.15 -6.00 -3.46
N MET A 356 -8.21 -6.64 -4.63
CA MET A 356 -9.41 -6.74 -5.44
C MET A 356 -10.45 -7.62 -4.74
N GLN A 357 -11.63 -7.06 -4.51
CA GLN A 357 -12.73 -7.76 -3.84
C GLN A 357 -13.53 -8.62 -4.83
N LYS A 358 -14.05 -9.75 -4.33
CA LYS A 358 -14.87 -10.70 -5.08
C LYS A 358 -16.11 -11.07 -4.26
N GLY A 359 -17.18 -11.52 -4.93
CA GLY A 359 -18.44 -11.86 -4.28
C GLY A 359 -19.24 -10.63 -3.85
N TRP A 360 -20.02 -10.76 -2.78
CA TRP A 360 -20.86 -9.68 -2.25
C TRP A 360 -20.01 -8.60 -1.56
N ILE A 361 -20.19 -7.35 -1.98
CA ILE A 361 -19.43 -6.20 -1.49
C ILE A 361 -20.41 -5.14 -1.01
N THR A 362 -20.18 -4.58 0.19
CA THR A 362 -20.98 -3.46 0.72
C THR A 362 -20.10 -2.23 0.89
N VAL A 363 -20.51 -1.11 0.28
CA VAL A 363 -19.81 0.17 0.34
C VAL A 363 -20.83 1.27 0.63
N SER A 364 -20.75 1.91 1.79
CA SER A 364 -21.68 2.99 2.20
C SER A 364 -23.16 2.62 2.00
N ASP A 365 -23.58 1.51 2.61
CA ASP A 365 -24.94 0.93 2.53
C ASP A 365 -25.42 0.50 1.13
N LYS A 366 -24.56 0.55 0.12
CA LYS A 366 -24.84 0.06 -1.23
C LYS A 366 -24.19 -1.31 -1.41
N VAL A 367 -24.96 -2.22 -1.98
CA VAL A 367 -24.55 -3.62 -2.21
C VAL A 367 -24.18 -3.81 -3.67
N TYR A 368 -23.07 -4.49 -3.91
CA TYR A 368 -22.52 -4.85 -5.21
C TYR A 368 -22.20 -6.34 -5.21
N TYR A 369 -21.97 -6.91 -6.41
CA TYR A 369 -21.45 -8.27 -6.53
C TYR A 369 -20.35 -8.31 -7.59
N ALA A 370 -19.17 -8.81 -7.23
CA ALA A 370 -18.07 -9.09 -8.14
C ALA A 370 -18.01 -10.58 -8.47
N ASP A 371 -17.82 -10.93 -9.75
CA ASP A 371 -17.65 -12.32 -10.16
C ASP A 371 -16.27 -12.90 -9.76
N GLY A 372 -15.98 -14.15 -10.17
CA GLY A 372 -14.70 -14.81 -9.87
C GLY A 372 -13.46 -14.10 -10.43
N ASN A 373 -13.65 -13.24 -11.44
CA ASN A 373 -12.61 -12.40 -12.05
C ASN A 373 -12.59 -10.99 -11.44
N GLY A 374 -13.42 -10.70 -10.45
CA GLY A 374 -13.53 -9.39 -9.79
C GLY A 374 -14.38 -8.36 -10.55
N ILE A 375 -15.05 -8.76 -11.63
CA ILE A 375 -15.86 -7.85 -12.45
C ILE A 375 -17.20 -7.63 -11.75
N LEU A 376 -17.54 -6.38 -11.46
CA LEU A 376 -18.82 -6.00 -10.87
C LEU A 376 -19.96 -6.33 -11.83
N ALA A 377 -20.97 -7.02 -11.31
CA ALA A 377 -22.18 -7.34 -12.02
C ALA A 377 -22.93 -6.06 -12.38
N ASN A 378 -23.43 -6.02 -13.60
CA ASN A 378 -24.41 -5.07 -14.09
C ASN A 378 -25.56 -5.87 -14.70
N ASP A 379 -26.71 -5.20 -14.80
CA ASP A 379 -27.95 -5.78 -15.29
C ASP A 379 -28.39 -7.02 -14.49
N TRP A 380 -29.27 -7.82 -15.06
CA TRP A 380 -29.74 -9.07 -14.49
C TRP A 380 -28.63 -10.13 -14.40
N LYS A 381 -28.36 -10.62 -13.20
CA LYS A 381 -27.36 -11.65 -12.93
C LYS A 381 -27.90 -12.76 -12.03
N ARG A 382 -27.65 -14.01 -12.42
CA ARG A 382 -27.94 -15.19 -11.60
C ARG A 382 -26.76 -15.51 -10.69
N ILE A 383 -26.99 -15.49 -9.37
CA ILE A 383 -26.00 -15.75 -8.31
C ILE A 383 -26.60 -16.80 -7.38
N GLU A 384 -25.93 -17.95 -7.26
CA GLU A 384 -26.37 -19.07 -6.40
C GLU A 384 -27.83 -19.50 -6.63
N GLY A 385 -28.29 -19.42 -7.88
CA GLY A 385 -29.64 -19.81 -8.27
C GLY A 385 -30.67 -18.69 -8.24
N ILE A 386 -30.38 -17.58 -7.58
CA ILE A 386 -31.26 -16.41 -7.44
C ILE A 386 -30.88 -15.35 -8.49
N ILE A 387 -31.87 -14.72 -9.11
CA ILE A 387 -31.65 -13.63 -10.07
C ILE A 387 -31.69 -12.31 -9.31
N TYR A 388 -30.67 -11.49 -9.48
CA TYR A 388 -30.58 -10.13 -8.94
C TYR A 388 -30.44 -9.15 -10.10
N TYR A 389 -30.94 -7.93 -9.92
CA TYR A 389 -30.65 -6.83 -10.82
C TYR A 389 -29.56 -5.94 -10.22
N PHE A 390 -28.60 -5.52 -11.04
CA PHE A 390 -27.61 -4.50 -10.71
C PHE A 390 -27.74 -3.34 -11.69
N ALA A 391 -27.83 -2.12 -11.19
CA ALA A 391 -27.84 -0.91 -12.01
C ALA A 391 -26.52 -0.80 -12.82
N PRO A 392 -26.44 0.05 -13.85
CA PRO A 392 -25.23 0.21 -14.67
C PRO A 392 -23.96 0.58 -13.89
N ASN A 393 -24.11 1.18 -12.71
CA ASN A 393 -23.02 1.51 -11.78
C ASN A 393 -22.71 0.38 -10.77
N GLY A 394 -23.29 -0.80 -10.97
CA GLY A 394 -23.09 -2.00 -10.16
C GLY A 394 -23.92 -2.08 -8.86
N ILE A 395 -24.75 -1.08 -8.55
CA ILE A 395 -25.56 -1.10 -7.32
C ILE A 395 -26.69 -2.11 -7.49
N ARG A 396 -26.81 -3.05 -6.56
CA ARG A 396 -27.92 -4.01 -6.53
C ARG A 396 -29.25 -3.28 -6.34
N GLY A 397 -30.21 -3.55 -7.23
CA GLY A 397 -31.58 -3.07 -7.11
C GLY A 397 -32.27 -3.59 -5.85
N GLN A 398 -33.21 -2.80 -5.33
CA GLN A 398 -34.05 -3.13 -4.19
C GLN A 398 -35.33 -2.30 -4.25
N GLY A 399 -36.39 -2.74 -3.58
CA GLY A 399 -37.65 -2.01 -3.60
C GLY A 399 -38.36 -2.06 -4.96
N VAL A 400 -39.22 -1.07 -5.20
CA VAL A 400 -39.84 -0.81 -6.49
C VAL A 400 -38.79 -0.19 -7.42
N THR A 401 -38.33 -0.94 -8.42
CA THR A 401 -37.24 -0.53 -9.32
C THR A 401 -37.74 -0.50 -10.76
N VAL A 402 -37.52 0.62 -11.47
CA VAL A 402 -37.85 0.73 -12.90
C VAL A 402 -36.64 0.36 -13.74
N ILE A 403 -36.79 -0.65 -14.59
CA ILE A 403 -35.73 -1.19 -15.45
C ILE A 403 -36.27 -1.14 -16.89
N ASN A 404 -35.66 -0.31 -17.74
CA ASN A 404 -36.07 -0.13 -19.14
C ASN A 404 -37.59 0.13 -19.32
N GLY A 405 -38.16 0.97 -18.44
CA GLY A 405 -39.59 1.30 -18.45
C GLY A 405 -40.53 0.27 -17.82
N THR A 406 -40.01 -0.87 -17.36
CA THR A 406 -40.79 -1.89 -16.63
C THR A 406 -40.52 -1.79 -15.13
N THR A 407 -41.56 -1.71 -14.31
CA THR A 407 -41.43 -1.75 -12.86
C THR A 407 -41.24 -3.18 -12.38
N PHE A 408 -40.18 -3.44 -11.61
CA PHE A 408 -39.91 -4.71 -10.94
C PHE A 408 -39.97 -4.54 -9.42
N LEU A 409 -40.43 -5.59 -8.75
CA LEU A 409 -40.63 -5.61 -7.30
C LEU A 409 -39.52 -6.44 -6.66
N LEU A 410 -38.58 -5.77 -6.00
CA LEU A 410 -37.44 -6.41 -5.35
C LEU A 410 -37.58 -6.24 -3.83
N ASN A 411 -37.33 -7.30 -3.05
CA ASN A 411 -37.30 -7.16 -1.58
C ASN A 411 -36.03 -6.40 -1.12
N ASP A 412 -35.87 -6.19 0.19
CA ASP A 412 -34.66 -5.52 0.75
C ASP A 412 -33.38 -6.34 0.53
N LEU A 413 -33.49 -7.62 0.14
CA LEU A 413 -32.39 -8.46 -0.31
C LEU A 413 -32.23 -8.46 -1.84
N GLY A 414 -32.94 -7.60 -2.57
CA GLY A 414 -32.85 -7.51 -4.03
C GLY A 414 -33.44 -8.71 -4.78
N ILE A 415 -34.15 -9.59 -4.09
CA ILE A 415 -34.76 -10.79 -4.66
C ILE A 415 -36.09 -10.38 -5.30
N PRO A 416 -36.32 -10.72 -6.58
CA PRO A 416 -37.59 -10.45 -7.26
C PRO A 416 -38.77 -11.14 -6.57
N GLN A 417 -39.86 -10.40 -6.36
CA GLN A 417 -41.06 -10.85 -5.66
C GLN A 417 -42.23 -11.04 -6.63
N THR A 418 -42.95 -12.14 -6.46
CA THR A 418 -44.22 -12.41 -7.15
C THR A 418 -45.38 -12.30 -6.15
N GLY A 419 -46.59 -12.06 -6.63
CA GLY A 419 -47.75 -11.85 -5.78
C GLY A 419 -47.78 -10.49 -5.09
N TRP A 420 -48.51 -10.37 -3.99
CA TRP A 420 -48.69 -9.10 -3.29
C TRP A 420 -47.39 -8.54 -2.72
N TYR A 421 -47.13 -7.26 -3.01
CA TYR A 421 -45.97 -6.52 -2.52
C TYR A 421 -46.41 -5.17 -1.96
N THR A 422 -45.91 -4.81 -0.78
CA THR A 422 -46.16 -3.49 -0.18
C THR A 422 -44.84 -2.72 -0.12
N ALA A 423 -44.80 -1.58 -0.80
CA ALA A 423 -43.65 -0.69 -0.79
C ALA A 423 -43.54 0.07 0.54
N LYS A 424 -42.38 0.70 0.78
CA LYS A 424 -42.09 1.40 2.04
C LYS A 424 -43.01 2.59 2.31
N ASP A 425 -43.58 3.18 1.27
CA ASP A 425 -44.57 4.26 1.33
C ASP A 425 -46.01 3.76 1.57
N GLY A 426 -46.21 2.44 1.67
CA GLY A 426 -47.53 1.81 1.84
C GLY A 426 -48.25 1.48 0.52
N SER A 427 -47.70 1.89 -0.63
CA SER A 427 -48.26 1.56 -1.94
C SER A 427 -48.24 0.05 -2.17
N LYS A 428 -49.33 -0.48 -2.74
CA LYS A 428 -49.47 -1.92 -3.01
C LYS A 428 -49.32 -2.22 -4.50
N TYR A 429 -48.63 -3.30 -4.78
CA TYR A 429 -48.36 -3.82 -6.12
C TYR A 429 -48.68 -5.31 -6.15
N TYR A 430 -48.86 -5.86 -7.35
CA TYR A 430 -48.92 -7.31 -7.56
C TYR A 430 -47.85 -7.74 -8.56
N GLY A 431 -46.88 -8.52 -8.11
CA GLY A 431 -45.82 -9.08 -8.94
C GLY A 431 -46.33 -10.22 -9.81
N THR A 432 -46.13 -10.10 -11.11
CA THR A 432 -46.40 -11.18 -12.08
C THR A 432 -45.41 -12.34 -11.89
N PHE A 433 -45.53 -13.41 -12.67
CA PHE A 433 -44.58 -14.52 -12.65
C PHE A 433 -43.13 -14.11 -12.98
N ASN A 434 -42.95 -12.99 -13.67
CA ASN A 434 -41.64 -12.40 -13.97
C ASN A 434 -41.20 -11.36 -12.93
N ALA A 435 -41.95 -11.22 -11.82
CA ALA A 435 -41.74 -10.21 -10.79
C ALA A 435 -41.81 -8.74 -11.28
N SER A 436 -42.31 -8.51 -12.49
CA SER A 436 -42.74 -7.18 -12.91
C SER A 436 -44.06 -6.83 -12.21
N ALA A 437 -44.29 -5.55 -11.92
CA ALA A 437 -45.57 -5.10 -11.41
C ALA A 437 -46.66 -5.27 -12.48
N ALA A 438 -47.80 -5.85 -12.08
CA ALA A 438 -48.98 -5.91 -12.92
C ALA A 438 -49.53 -4.50 -13.17
N THR A 439 -50.12 -4.30 -14.34
CA THR A 439 -50.77 -3.04 -14.74
C THR A 439 -52.14 -3.34 -15.32
N GLY A 440 -53.01 -2.33 -15.37
CA GLY A 440 -54.38 -2.45 -15.87
C GLY A 440 -55.29 -3.30 -14.99
N TRP A 441 -56.37 -3.78 -15.59
CA TRP A 441 -57.34 -4.67 -14.93
C TRP A 441 -56.75 -6.06 -14.71
N GLN A 442 -56.84 -6.54 -13.47
CA GLN A 442 -56.36 -7.86 -13.07
C GLN A 442 -57.41 -8.59 -12.24
N GLU A 443 -57.52 -9.90 -12.43
CA GLU A 443 -58.32 -10.77 -11.57
C GLU A 443 -57.38 -11.63 -10.73
N ILE A 444 -57.45 -11.47 -9.40
CA ILE A 444 -56.56 -12.14 -8.45
C ILE A 444 -57.44 -12.80 -7.39
N ASN A 445 -57.41 -14.14 -7.35
CA ASN A 445 -58.23 -14.95 -6.43
C ASN A 445 -59.74 -14.62 -6.50
N GLY A 446 -60.30 -14.49 -7.71
CA GLY A 446 -61.72 -14.21 -7.95
C GLY A 446 -62.17 -12.79 -7.62
N LYS A 447 -61.23 -11.89 -7.30
CA LYS A 447 -61.48 -10.47 -7.06
C LYS A 447 -60.85 -9.64 -8.17
N ARG A 448 -61.52 -8.57 -8.59
CA ARG A 448 -61.01 -7.64 -9.61
C ARG A 448 -60.28 -6.47 -8.96
N TYR A 449 -59.14 -6.12 -9.53
CA TYR A 449 -58.30 -5.00 -9.15
C TYR A 449 -57.93 -4.21 -10.40
N TYR A 450 -57.54 -2.95 -10.20
CA TYR A 450 -56.88 -2.17 -11.23
C TYR A 450 -55.54 -1.68 -10.71
N PHE A 451 -54.51 -1.78 -11.53
CA PHE A 451 -53.18 -1.23 -11.25
C PHE A 451 -52.88 -0.15 -12.29
N ASP A 452 -52.37 1.00 -11.86
CA ASP A 452 -52.03 2.09 -12.77
C ASP A 452 -50.83 1.72 -13.68
N PRO A 453 -50.46 2.56 -14.66
CA PRO A 453 -49.32 2.27 -15.54
C PRO A 453 -47.96 2.12 -14.83
N THR A 454 -47.82 2.61 -13.59
CA THR A 454 -46.63 2.43 -12.76
C THR A 454 -46.66 1.14 -11.92
N GLY A 455 -47.85 0.50 -11.85
CA GLY A 455 -48.12 -0.73 -11.14
C GLY A 455 -48.77 -0.54 -9.77
N ILE A 456 -49.13 0.69 -9.38
CA ILE A 456 -49.76 0.95 -8.07
C ILE A 456 -51.22 0.55 -8.12
N MET A 457 -51.67 -0.20 -7.11
CA MET A 457 -53.06 -0.64 -6.97
C MET A 457 -54.00 0.55 -6.73
N ALA A 458 -55.08 0.63 -7.50
CA ALA A 458 -56.15 1.61 -7.32
C ALA A 458 -56.92 1.38 -6.02
N VAL A 459 -57.27 2.47 -5.34
CA VAL A 459 -58.15 2.52 -4.17
C VAL A 459 -59.02 3.79 -4.26
N GLY A 460 -60.23 3.74 -3.71
CA GLY A 460 -61.21 4.83 -3.80
C GLY A 460 -61.65 5.12 -5.24
N ASP A 461 -62.11 6.34 -5.47
CA ASP A 461 -62.58 6.76 -6.80
C ASP A 461 -61.42 6.92 -7.78
N ARG A 462 -61.56 6.31 -8.97
CA ARG A 462 -60.61 6.46 -10.08
C ARG A 462 -61.33 6.62 -11.41
N ILE A 463 -60.73 7.39 -12.30
CA ILE A 463 -61.17 7.50 -13.70
C ILE A 463 -60.22 6.66 -14.54
N ILE A 464 -60.76 5.69 -15.26
CA ILE A 464 -60.02 4.74 -16.10
C ILE A 464 -60.70 4.75 -17.47
N ASP A 465 -59.95 5.12 -18.51
CA ASP A 465 -60.43 5.23 -19.90
C ASP A 465 -61.72 6.06 -20.03
N GLY A 466 -61.85 7.13 -19.23
CA GLY A 466 -62.99 8.04 -19.22
C GLY A 466 -64.21 7.56 -18.41
N LYS A 467 -64.18 6.37 -17.81
CA LYS A 467 -65.23 5.86 -16.90
C LYS A 467 -64.79 5.96 -15.44
N ARG A 468 -65.70 6.37 -14.55
CA ARG A 468 -65.49 6.41 -13.09
C ARG A 468 -65.69 5.00 -12.51
N TYR A 469 -64.81 4.60 -11.60
CA TYR A 469 -64.85 3.35 -10.85
C TYR A 469 -64.56 3.63 -9.39
N HIS A 470 -65.26 2.93 -8.49
CA HIS A 470 -64.98 2.97 -7.06
C HIS A 470 -64.31 1.67 -6.61
N PHE A 471 -63.10 1.78 -6.03
CA PHE A 471 -62.36 0.66 -5.46
C PHE A 471 -62.38 0.73 -3.93
N ARG A 472 -62.54 -0.41 -3.26
CA ARG A 472 -62.50 -0.48 -1.79
C ARG A 472 -61.08 -0.21 -1.26
N ALA A 473 -60.93 -0.03 0.05
CA ALA A 473 -59.62 0.19 0.69
C ALA A 473 -58.64 -0.98 0.49
N ASP A 474 -59.14 -2.19 0.28
CA ASP A 474 -58.34 -3.37 -0.08
C ASP A 474 -58.02 -3.46 -1.59
N GLY A 475 -58.48 -2.50 -2.39
CA GLY A 475 -58.28 -2.39 -3.83
C GLY A 475 -59.28 -3.15 -4.70
N THR A 476 -60.25 -3.83 -4.08
CA THR A 476 -61.22 -4.64 -4.82
C THR A 476 -62.28 -3.79 -5.52
N TYR A 477 -62.66 -4.20 -6.73
CA TYR A 477 -63.78 -3.68 -7.50
C TYR A 477 -64.97 -4.65 -7.46
N SER A 478 -66.18 -4.12 -7.24
CA SER A 478 -67.46 -4.83 -7.35
C SER A 478 -68.55 -3.89 -7.88
N ASN A 479 -69.50 -4.41 -8.68
CA ASN A 479 -70.65 -3.63 -9.14
C ASN A 479 -71.58 -3.27 -7.97
N ILE A 480 -72.26 -2.13 -8.07
CA ILE A 480 -73.29 -1.70 -7.12
C ILE A 480 -74.57 -2.50 -7.38
N ARG A 481 -75.17 -3.08 -6.34
CA ARG A 481 -76.37 -3.92 -6.41
C ARG A 481 -77.48 -3.37 -5.51
N ILE A 482 -78.65 -3.09 -6.05
CA ILE A 482 -79.82 -2.62 -5.27
C ILE A 482 -80.96 -3.63 -5.40
N CYS A 483 -81.48 -4.09 -4.28
CA CYS A 483 -82.67 -4.92 -4.23
C CYS A 483 -83.92 -4.04 -4.09
N LEU A 484 -84.77 -4.05 -5.12
CA LEU A 484 -86.06 -3.37 -5.12
C LEU A 484 -87.19 -4.32 -4.74
N ASP A 485 -88.03 -3.82 -3.84
CA ASP A 485 -89.19 -4.51 -3.35
C ASP A 485 -90.45 -3.68 -3.62
N ALA A 486 -91.37 -4.23 -4.39
CA ALA A 486 -92.50 -3.50 -4.95
C ALA A 486 -93.68 -3.33 -3.97
N GLY A 487 -93.46 -3.45 -2.66
CA GLY A 487 -94.52 -3.32 -1.65
C GLY A 487 -95.60 -4.40 -1.77
N HIS A 488 -96.87 -4.03 -1.75
CA HIS A 488 -97.98 -4.98 -1.79
C HIS A 488 -98.24 -5.60 -3.17
N TYR A 489 -98.89 -6.78 -3.21
CA TYR A 489 -99.22 -7.54 -4.43
C TYR A 489 -100.74 -7.51 -4.73
N GLY A 490 -101.13 -7.82 -5.95
CA GLY A 490 -102.54 -7.85 -6.39
C GLY A 490 -103.24 -6.47 -6.31
N LYS A 491 -104.46 -6.45 -5.77
CA LYS A 491 -105.21 -5.22 -5.45
C LYS A 491 -105.29 -5.06 -3.94
N TYR A 492 -104.37 -4.29 -3.38
CA TYR A 492 -104.24 -4.10 -1.94
C TYR A 492 -104.13 -2.62 -1.59
N ASN A 493 -104.69 -2.25 -0.42
CA ASN A 493 -104.81 -0.88 0.07
C ASN A 493 -105.45 0.08 -0.94
N HIS A 494 -106.78 -0.06 -1.11
CA HIS A 494 -107.60 0.87 -1.89
C HIS A 494 -107.72 2.20 -1.16
N SER A 495 -107.52 3.31 -1.86
CA SER A 495 -107.64 4.63 -1.24
C SER A 495 -109.10 4.93 -0.86
N PRO A 496 -109.36 5.39 0.38
CA PRO A 496 -110.70 5.81 0.79
C PRO A 496 -111.14 7.17 0.22
N VAL A 497 -110.20 7.93 -0.37
CA VAL A 497 -110.44 9.28 -0.90
C VAL A 497 -110.36 9.35 -2.43
N ASN A 498 -109.82 8.32 -3.08
CA ASN A 498 -109.68 8.26 -4.54
C ASN A 498 -109.85 6.82 -5.04
N SER A 499 -111.03 6.50 -5.55
CA SER A 499 -111.37 5.13 -5.97
C SER A 499 -110.54 4.59 -7.13
N ALA A 500 -109.76 5.42 -7.83
CA ALA A 500 -108.84 4.97 -8.88
C ALA A 500 -107.48 4.50 -8.31
N TYR A 501 -107.16 4.82 -7.05
CA TYR A 501 -105.85 4.53 -6.47
C TYR A 501 -105.84 3.24 -5.65
N TRP A 502 -104.93 2.34 -6.02
CA TRP A 502 -104.49 1.19 -5.22
C TRP A 502 -102.99 1.35 -4.97
N GLU A 503 -102.56 1.20 -3.71
CA GLU A 503 -101.13 1.27 -3.38
C GLU A 503 -100.34 0.24 -4.19
N SER A 504 -100.83 -1.00 -4.28
CA SER A 504 -100.17 -2.08 -5.00
C SER A 504 -99.97 -1.79 -6.50
N ASP A 505 -100.83 -0.98 -7.13
CA ASP A 505 -100.66 -0.56 -8.53
C ASP A 505 -99.59 0.52 -8.67
N PHE A 506 -99.58 1.47 -7.74
CA PHE A 506 -98.57 2.52 -7.69
C PHE A 506 -97.18 1.95 -7.45
N THR A 507 -97.02 1.11 -6.41
CA THR A 507 -95.72 0.54 -6.06
C THR A 507 -95.22 -0.41 -7.14
N TRP A 508 -96.13 -1.16 -7.80
CA TRP A 508 -95.80 -1.96 -8.98
C TRP A 508 -95.34 -1.10 -10.16
N LYS A 509 -95.93 0.07 -10.39
CA LYS A 509 -95.45 0.96 -11.44
C LYS A 509 -94.10 1.59 -11.10
N MET A 510 -93.98 2.12 -9.89
CA MET A 510 -92.80 2.84 -9.41
C MET A 510 -91.55 1.94 -9.39
N HIS A 511 -91.64 0.69 -8.91
CA HIS A 511 -90.46 -0.19 -8.88
C HIS A 511 -89.93 -0.54 -10.28
N LEU A 512 -90.80 -0.70 -11.29
CA LEU A 512 -90.36 -0.97 -12.66
C LEU A 512 -89.63 0.23 -13.26
N TYR A 513 -90.14 1.44 -13.04
CA TYR A 513 -89.48 2.65 -13.51
C TYR A 513 -88.17 2.91 -12.76
N LEU A 514 -88.15 2.70 -11.44
CA LEU A 514 -86.92 2.85 -10.67
C LEU A 514 -85.87 1.82 -11.09
N LYS A 515 -86.26 0.57 -11.34
CA LYS A 515 -85.38 -0.45 -11.91
C LYS A 515 -84.78 0.02 -13.24
N GLU A 516 -85.62 0.44 -14.17
CA GLU A 516 -85.19 0.90 -15.50
C GLU A 516 -84.18 2.06 -15.39
N GLU A 517 -84.44 3.03 -14.52
CA GLU A 517 -83.54 4.19 -14.35
C GLU A 517 -82.25 3.85 -13.61
N LEU A 518 -82.28 2.96 -12.61
CA LEU A 518 -81.07 2.48 -11.93
C LEU A 518 -80.15 1.70 -12.88
N GLU A 519 -80.72 0.83 -13.72
CA GLU A 519 -79.96 0.05 -14.70
C GLU A 519 -79.25 0.95 -15.74
N ARG A 520 -79.77 2.16 -16.02
CA ARG A 520 -79.09 3.15 -16.87
C ARG A 520 -77.81 3.71 -16.25
N TYR A 521 -77.66 3.61 -14.92
CA TYR A 521 -76.45 4.00 -14.18
C TYR A 521 -75.51 2.81 -13.92
N ASP A 522 -75.67 1.68 -14.64
CA ASP A 522 -74.85 0.46 -14.44
C ASP A 522 -74.99 -0.13 -13.02
N ILE A 523 -76.10 0.18 -12.34
CA ILE A 523 -76.49 -0.43 -11.06
C ILE A 523 -77.27 -1.69 -11.38
N GLU A 524 -76.81 -2.82 -10.86
CA GLU A 524 -77.51 -4.09 -11.00
C GLU A 524 -78.70 -4.12 -10.04
N VAL A 525 -79.89 -4.38 -10.59
CA VAL A 525 -81.14 -4.37 -9.82
C VAL A 525 -81.67 -5.77 -9.62
N ILE A 526 -81.82 -6.17 -8.36
CA ILE A 526 -82.47 -7.42 -7.95
C ILE A 526 -83.91 -7.09 -7.56
N THR A 527 -84.92 -7.85 -8.03
CA THR A 527 -86.31 -7.64 -7.60
C THR A 527 -86.79 -8.78 -6.72
N THR A 528 -87.60 -8.47 -5.70
CA THR A 528 -88.15 -9.50 -4.79
C THR A 528 -89.16 -10.43 -5.45
N ARG A 529 -89.73 -10.03 -6.59
CA ARG A 529 -90.66 -10.82 -7.36
C ARG A 529 -90.65 -10.45 -8.86
N PRO A 530 -91.05 -11.38 -9.75
CA PRO A 530 -91.09 -11.14 -11.20
C PRO A 530 -92.43 -10.60 -11.71
N ASN A 531 -93.52 -10.68 -10.94
CA ASN A 531 -94.87 -10.22 -11.32
C ASN A 531 -95.65 -9.66 -10.11
N GLN A 532 -96.78 -8.98 -10.37
CA GLN A 532 -97.63 -8.36 -9.34
C GLN A 532 -98.58 -9.37 -8.65
N GLU A 533 -98.75 -10.58 -9.20
CA GLU A 533 -99.82 -11.50 -8.80
C GLU A 533 -99.46 -12.37 -7.59
N THR A 534 -98.16 -12.51 -7.30
CA THR A 534 -97.63 -13.39 -6.25
C THR A 534 -96.70 -12.61 -5.33
N ASP A 535 -96.59 -13.02 -4.07
CA ASP A 535 -95.68 -12.39 -3.10
C ASP A 535 -94.94 -13.43 -2.28
N LEU A 536 -93.75 -13.04 -1.81
CA LEU A 536 -92.97 -13.80 -0.85
C LEU A 536 -93.40 -13.43 0.58
N ALA A 537 -93.07 -14.29 1.54
CA ALA A 537 -93.22 -13.92 2.95
C ALA A 537 -92.38 -12.67 3.28
N LEU A 538 -92.86 -11.82 4.20
CA LEU A 538 -92.25 -10.52 4.49
C LEU A 538 -90.75 -10.59 4.79
N GLU A 539 -90.29 -11.54 5.61
CA GLU A 539 -88.85 -11.69 5.89
C GLU A 539 -88.05 -12.20 4.68
N ASP A 540 -88.63 -13.05 3.84
CA ASP A 540 -87.93 -13.63 2.71
C ASP A 540 -87.73 -12.61 1.58
N ARG A 541 -88.65 -11.64 1.43
CA ARG A 541 -88.46 -10.46 0.56
C ARG A 541 -87.19 -9.70 0.92
N GLY A 542 -86.98 -9.45 2.21
CA GLY A 542 -85.76 -8.79 2.68
C GLY A 542 -84.51 -9.62 2.43
N LYS A 543 -84.57 -10.94 2.66
CA LYS A 543 -83.41 -11.84 2.44
C LYS A 543 -83.00 -11.95 0.97
N THR A 544 -83.90 -11.68 0.01
CA THR A 544 -83.53 -11.59 -1.42
C THR A 544 -82.43 -10.57 -1.69
N SER A 545 -82.21 -9.62 -0.78
CA SER A 545 -81.16 -8.62 -0.88
C SER A 545 -79.76 -9.08 -0.44
N GLU A 546 -79.54 -10.37 -0.18
CA GLU A 546 -78.22 -10.89 0.19
C GLU A 546 -77.15 -10.49 -0.85
N GLY A 547 -76.10 -9.81 -0.39
CA GLY A 547 -75.02 -9.30 -1.25
C GLY A 547 -75.34 -7.99 -1.99
N CYS A 548 -76.53 -7.42 -1.83
CA CYS A 548 -76.84 -6.08 -2.32
C CYS A 548 -76.29 -4.99 -1.38
N ASP A 549 -76.03 -3.80 -1.93
CA ASP A 549 -75.61 -2.61 -1.19
C ASP A 549 -76.81 -1.89 -0.54
N LEU A 550 -78.02 -2.14 -1.04
CA LEU A 550 -79.27 -1.59 -0.50
C LEU A 550 -80.47 -2.52 -0.75
N PHE A 551 -81.37 -2.58 0.23
CA PHE A 551 -82.75 -3.04 0.07
C PHE A 551 -83.71 -1.84 0.17
N LEU A 552 -84.52 -1.62 -0.86
CA LEU A 552 -85.49 -0.53 -0.93
C LEU A 552 -86.90 -1.05 -1.23
N SER A 553 -87.79 -0.91 -0.25
CA SER A 553 -89.20 -1.30 -0.33
C SER A 553 -90.09 -0.08 -0.58
N ILE A 554 -90.89 -0.12 -1.64
CA ILE A 554 -91.65 1.02 -2.16
C ILE A 554 -93.09 0.95 -1.66
N HIS A 555 -93.57 2.03 -1.03
CA HIS A 555 -94.88 2.08 -0.38
C HIS A 555 -95.55 3.47 -0.44
N SER A 556 -96.83 3.52 -0.08
CA SER A 556 -97.53 4.76 0.30
C SER A 556 -98.36 4.56 1.57
N ASN A 557 -98.41 5.57 2.42
CA ASN A 557 -98.83 5.43 3.81
C ASN A 557 -100.34 5.69 4.01
N ALA A 558 -100.86 5.24 5.15
CA ALA A 558 -102.21 5.55 5.63
C ALA A 558 -102.15 6.43 6.89
N GLY A 559 -103.02 7.45 6.97
CA GLY A 559 -103.03 8.38 8.09
C GLY A 559 -104.20 9.36 8.02
N PRO A 560 -104.14 10.47 8.77
CA PRO A 560 -105.11 11.56 8.66
C PRO A 560 -105.14 12.11 7.23
N ALA A 561 -106.33 12.50 6.74
CA ALA A 561 -106.49 13.04 5.38
C ALA A 561 -105.69 14.33 5.11
N SER A 562 -105.19 14.99 6.15
CA SER A 562 -104.32 16.17 6.07
C SER A 562 -102.84 15.86 5.92
N ALA A 563 -102.40 14.63 6.22
CA ALA A 563 -100.99 14.23 6.19
C ALA A 563 -100.45 14.23 4.75
N ASP A 564 -99.30 14.86 4.54
CA ASP A 564 -98.73 15.08 3.21
C ASP A 564 -97.22 15.27 3.31
N GLY A 565 -96.54 14.20 3.72
CA GLY A 565 -95.09 14.11 3.82
C GLY A 565 -94.62 12.67 3.58
N PRO A 566 -93.48 12.45 2.92
CA PRO A 566 -92.90 11.12 2.78
C PRO A 566 -92.22 10.67 4.07
N LEU A 567 -92.16 9.35 4.26
CA LEU A 567 -91.63 8.71 5.47
C LEU A 567 -90.68 7.57 5.08
N ALA A 568 -89.42 7.66 5.49
CA ALA A 568 -88.49 6.56 5.35
C ALA A 568 -88.47 5.72 6.65
N CYS A 569 -89.07 4.54 6.59
CA CYS A 569 -88.97 3.54 7.64
C CYS A 569 -87.62 2.81 7.50
N CYS A 570 -86.62 3.20 8.29
CA CYS A 570 -85.27 2.63 8.24
C CYS A 570 -85.09 1.51 9.28
N ALA A 571 -84.14 0.61 8.99
CA ALA A 571 -83.72 -0.41 9.94
C ALA A 571 -83.31 0.19 11.29
N ILE A 572 -83.70 -0.44 12.41
CA ILE A 572 -83.42 0.06 13.77
C ILE A 572 -81.93 0.21 14.06
N ASN A 573 -81.07 -0.56 13.40
CA ASN A 573 -79.61 -0.50 13.54
C ASN A 573 -78.98 0.80 12.97
N GLY A 574 -79.77 1.63 12.26
CA GLY A 574 -79.33 2.91 11.70
C GLY A 574 -78.50 2.81 10.43
N SER A 575 -78.38 1.63 9.82
CA SER A 575 -77.52 1.41 8.64
C SER A 575 -77.95 2.20 7.40
N ALA A 576 -79.17 2.72 7.37
CA ALA A 576 -79.74 3.41 6.22
C ALA A 576 -80.40 4.76 6.56
N ASP A 577 -80.11 5.34 7.73
CA ASP A 577 -80.77 6.57 8.19
C ASP A 577 -80.49 7.77 7.29
N GLU A 578 -79.21 7.98 6.93
CA GLU A 578 -78.80 9.09 6.09
C GLU A 578 -79.44 8.99 4.70
N LEU A 579 -79.25 7.85 4.03
CA LEU A 579 -79.83 7.60 2.72
C LEU A 579 -81.36 7.63 2.73
N GLY A 580 -82.00 7.09 3.78
CA GLY A 580 -83.45 7.13 3.96
C GLY A 580 -83.97 8.55 4.05
N LEU A 581 -83.29 9.43 4.80
CA LEU A 581 -83.70 10.82 4.92
C LEU A 581 -83.48 11.59 3.61
N MET A 582 -82.39 11.29 2.89
CA MET A 582 -82.13 11.84 1.56
C MET A 582 -83.23 11.45 0.57
N LEU A 583 -83.60 10.16 0.51
CA LEU A 583 -84.69 9.67 -0.36
C LEU A 583 -86.03 10.29 0.02
N ALA A 584 -86.42 10.30 1.29
CA ALA A 584 -87.67 10.93 1.72
C ALA A 584 -87.70 12.42 1.37
N ASN A 585 -86.60 13.14 1.56
CA ASN A 585 -86.51 14.55 1.15
C ASN A 585 -86.59 14.72 -0.37
N LYS A 586 -85.99 13.83 -1.16
CA LYS A 586 -86.11 13.83 -2.62
C LYS A 586 -87.55 13.65 -3.06
N VAL A 587 -88.27 12.74 -2.43
CA VAL A 587 -89.71 12.56 -2.68
C VAL A 587 -90.46 13.85 -2.38
N ALA A 588 -90.20 14.49 -1.24
CA ALA A 588 -90.84 15.75 -0.86
C ALA A 588 -90.58 16.87 -1.88
N ASP A 589 -89.35 16.96 -2.40
CA ASP A 589 -88.97 17.94 -3.42
C ASP A 589 -89.67 17.70 -4.75
N VAL A 590 -89.75 16.45 -5.22
CA VAL A 590 -90.35 16.12 -6.52
C VAL A 590 -91.87 16.22 -6.47
N MET A 591 -92.49 15.76 -5.38
CA MET A 591 -93.93 15.86 -5.16
C MET A 591 -94.39 17.22 -4.67
N GLN A 592 -93.48 18.08 -4.20
CA GLN A 592 -93.80 19.36 -3.56
C GLN A 592 -94.79 19.18 -2.39
N THR A 593 -94.53 18.18 -1.55
CA THR A 593 -95.36 17.85 -0.38
C THR A 593 -95.38 19.00 0.63
N ARG A 594 -96.43 19.07 1.46
CA ARG A 594 -96.53 20.13 2.49
C ARG A 594 -95.52 19.93 3.62
N GLU A 595 -95.20 18.67 3.92
CA GLU A 595 -94.27 18.27 4.96
C GLU A 595 -92.98 17.71 4.31
N ARG A 596 -91.84 17.90 4.97
CA ARG A 596 -90.55 17.34 4.55
C ARG A 596 -90.49 15.83 4.84
N GLY A 597 -89.50 15.17 4.23
CA GLY A 597 -89.20 13.78 4.55
C GLY A 597 -88.77 13.61 6.01
N SER A 598 -89.20 12.51 6.61
CA SER A 598 -88.84 12.14 7.99
C SER A 598 -88.44 10.67 8.09
N ILE A 599 -87.71 10.33 9.15
CA ILE A 599 -87.32 8.95 9.47
C ILE A 599 -88.30 8.37 10.48
N TRP A 600 -88.69 7.12 10.26
CA TRP A 600 -89.43 6.31 11.21
C TRP A 600 -88.68 5.03 11.53
N LYS A 601 -88.76 4.61 12.79
CA LYS A 601 -88.22 3.35 13.27
C LYS A 601 -89.18 2.73 14.25
N ARG A 602 -89.29 1.41 14.21
CA ARG A 602 -90.09 0.68 15.19
C ARG A 602 -89.45 -0.66 15.47
N GLU A 603 -89.13 -0.88 16.73
CA GLU A 603 -88.66 -2.16 17.25
C GLU A 603 -89.86 -3.01 17.71
N GLY A 604 -89.81 -4.30 17.44
CA GLY A 604 -90.75 -5.32 17.91
C GLY A 604 -90.01 -6.47 18.61
N LEU A 605 -90.75 -7.51 18.99
CA LEU A 605 -90.20 -8.65 19.74
C LEU A 605 -89.09 -9.44 19.02
N ARG A 606 -88.94 -9.26 17.70
CA ARG A 606 -87.96 -9.97 16.85
C ARG A 606 -86.95 -9.02 16.19
N GLY A 607 -86.74 -7.82 16.73
CA GLY A 607 -85.93 -6.76 16.09
C GLY A 607 -86.82 -5.78 15.32
N ASP A 608 -86.46 -5.40 14.09
CA ASP A 608 -87.29 -4.49 13.27
C ASP A 608 -88.76 -4.93 13.22
N TRP A 609 -89.69 -4.00 13.38
CA TRP A 609 -91.13 -4.32 13.33
C TRP A 609 -91.56 -4.79 11.93
N TYR A 610 -91.05 -4.12 10.90
CA TYR A 610 -91.34 -4.43 9.50
C TYR A 610 -90.56 -5.68 9.09
N GLY A 611 -91.29 -6.73 8.66
CA GLY A 611 -90.69 -8.02 8.31
C GLY A 611 -89.66 -7.94 7.19
N VAL A 612 -89.89 -7.07 6.20
CA VAL A 612 -88.95 -6.85 5.09
C VAL A 612 -87.62 -6.25 5.56
N LEU A 613 -87.64 -5.31 6.51
CA LEU A 613 -86.44 -4.71 7.07
C LEU A 613 -85.65 -5.70 7.93
N ARG A 614 -86.36 -6.53 8.73
CA ARG A 614 -85.72 -7.67 9.45
C ARG A 614 -85.03 -8.64 8.50
N GLY A 615 -85.69 -8.98 7.40
CA GLY A 615 -85.14 -9.89 6.40
C GLY A 615 -83.82 -9.40 5.82
N ALA A 616 -83.81 -8.15 5.35
CA ALA A 616 -82.63 -7.54 4.73
C ALA A 616 -81.48 -7.37 5.74
N THR A 617 -81.77 -6.88 6.94
CA THR A 617 -80.76 -6.75 8.00
C THR A 617 -80.18 -8.10 8.45
N SER A 618 -80.95 -9.18 8.39
CA SER A 618 -80.47 -10.54 8.72
C SER A 618 -79.41 -11.08 7.77
N VAL A 619 -79.34 -10.56 6.54
CA VAL A 619 -78.33 -10.88 5.53
C VAL A 619 -77.29 -9.77 5.36
N GLY A 620 -77.27 -8.79 6.28
CA GLY A 620 -76.28 -7.72 6.33
C GLY A 620 -76.56 -6.52 5.42
N THR A 621 -77.73 -6.45 4.80
CA THR A 621 -78.05 -5.41 3.81
C THR A 621 -78.71 -4.19 4.48
N PRO A 622 -78.24 -2.95 4.24
CA PRO A 622 -78.95 -1.73 4.63
C PRO A 622 -80.36 -1.69 4.04
N ALA A 623 -81.36 -1.31 4.83
CA ALA A 623 -82.76 -1.50 4.46
C ALA A 623 -83.62 -0.27 4.72
N ILE A 624 -84.39 0.13 3.71
CA ILE A 624 -85.33 1.26 3.73
C ILE A 624 -86.68 0.78 3.21
N LEU A 625 -87.74 1.12 3.92
CA LEU A 625 -89.10 1.11 3.40
C LEU A 625 -89.54 2.56 3.21
N LEU A 626 -89.75 2.98 1.96
CA LEU A 626 -90.00 4.35 1.59
C LEU A 626 -91.48 4.57 1.28
N GLU A 627 -92.14 5.31 2.16
CA GLU A 627 -93.50 5.79 1.99
C GLU A 627 -93.49 7.10 1.19
N HIS A 628 -93.98 7.07 -0.05
CA HIS A 628 -93.83 8.20 -0.96
C HIS A 628 -94.79 9.36 -0.67
N SER A 629 -95.90 9.11 0.02
CA SER A 629 -96.83 10.06 0.65
C SER A 629 -98.00 9.26 1.21
N TYR A 630 -99.19 9.85 1.40
CA TYR A 630 -100.35 9.19 2.00
C TYR A 630 -101.43 8.86 0.97
N HIS A 631 -101.81 7.59 0.82
CA HIS A 631 -102.95 7.18 -0.02
C HIS A 631 -104.32 7.52 0.59
N THR A 632 -104.33 8.11 1.78
CA THR A 632 -105.51 8.69 2.45
C THR A 632 -105.66 10.20 2.16
N ASN A 633 -104.73 10.79 1.41
CA ASN A 633 -104.75 12.19 0.99
C ASN A 633 -105.06 12.31 -0.51
N LEU A 634 -106.07 13.11 -0.86
CA LEU A 634 -106.54 13.27 -2.25
C LEU A 634 -105.49 13.92 -3.15
N ARG A 635 -104.69 14.87 -2.64
CA ARG A 635 -103.60 15.50 -3.39
C ARG A 635 -102.54 14.47 -3.76
N SER A 636 -102.11 13.69 -2.79
CA SER A 636 -101.07 12.67 -2.96
C SER A 636 -101.50 11.59 -3.93
N THR A 637 -102.72 11.05 -3.78
CA THR A 637 -103.26 10.04 -4.71
C THR A 637 -103.42 10.59 -6.12
N ASN A 638 -103.93 11.81 -6.30
CA ASN A 638 -104.01 12.45 -7.61
C ASN A 638 -102.63 12.62 -8.26
N TRP A 639 -101.60 12.93 -7.47
CA TRP A 639 -100.24 13.07 -7.98
C TRP A 639 -99.65 11.71 -8.40
N LEU A 640 -99.79 10.70 -7.54
CA LEU A 640 -99.22 9.35 -7.72
C LEU A 640 -99.94 8.52 -8.81
N LEU A 641 -101.16 8.90 -9.20
CA LEU A 641 -101.87 8.29 -10.34
C LEU A 641 -101.32 8.73 -11.70
N VAL A 642 -100.69 9.90 -11.78
CA VAL A 642 -100.19 10.45 -13.04
C VAL A 642 -98.88 9.76 -13.43
N ASP A 643 -98.91 9.01 -14.53
CA ASP A 643 -97.78 8.20 -15.00
C ASP A 643 -96.47 8.99 -15.13
N ALA A 644 -96.55 10.18 -15.75
CA ALA A 644 -95.39 11.07 -15.93
C ALA A 644 -94.79 11.55 -14.60
N ASN A 645 -95.59 11.70 -13.55
CA ASN A 645 -95.11 12.05 -12.21
C ASN A 645 -94.32 10.89 -11.59
N VAL A 646 -94.84 9.66 -11.70
CA VAL A 646 -94.16 8.47 -11.18
C VAL A 646 -92.84 8.21 -11.91
N ARG A 647 -92.79 8.38 -13.24
CA ARG A 647 -91.52 8.31 -14.01
C ARG A 647 -90.51 9.36 -13.55
N ARG A 648 -90.97 10.60 -13.35
CA ARG A 648 -90.11 11.69 -12.85
C ARG A 648 -89.58 11.38 -11.45
N MET A 649 -90.38 10.76 -10.58
CA MET A 649 -89.92 10.32 -9.26
C MET A 649 -88.83 9.26 -9.37
N ALA A 650 -89.09 8.21 -10.16
CA ALA A 650 -88.13 7.12 -10.37
C ALA A 650 -86.77 7.63 -10.88
N ALA A 651 -86.76 8.53 -11.86
CA ALA A 651 -85.52 9.12 -12.36
C ALA A 651 -84.77 9.93 -11.29
N ALA A 652 -85.51 10.69 -10.46
CA ALA A 652 -84.93 11.53 -9.42
C ALA A 652 -84.35 10.71 -8.24
N GLU A 653 -85.02 9.62 -7.86
CA GLU A 653 -84.51 8.68 -6.85
C GLU A 653 -83.33 7.86 -7.40
N ALA A 654 -83.41 7.39 -8.65
CA ALA A 654 -82.30 6.68 -9.29
C ALA A 654 -81.05 7.54 -9.38
N GLN A 655 -81.18 8.82 -9.77
CA GLN A 655 -80.07 9.75 -9.79
C GLN A 655 -79.45 9.92 -8.40
N LEU A 656 -80.28 10.10 -7.35
CA LEU A 656 -79.78 10.25 -5.98
C LEU A 656 -79.05 9.00 -5.51
N LEU A 657 -79.58 7.81 -5.80
CA LEU A 657 -78.94 6.54 -5.48
C LEU A 657 -77.62 6.38 -6.24
N ALA A 658 -77.59 6.76 -7.52
CA ALA A 658 -76.38 6.76 -8.33
C ALA A 658 -75.32 7.71 -7.77
N GLU A 659 -75.69 8.92 -7.35
CA GLU A 659 -74.78 9.86 -6.69
C GLU A 659 -74.27 9.31 -5.34
N TYR A 660 -75.16 8.75 -4.53
CA TYR A 660 -74.83 8.21 -3.20
C TYR A 660 -73.86 7.03 -3.28
N PHE A 661 -74.08 6.10 -4.21
CA PHE A 661 -73.21 4.94 -4.41
C PHE A 661 -72.02 5.21 -5.35
N GLY A 662 -71.87 6.44 -5.86
CA GLY A 662 -70.75 6.85 -6.70
C GLY A 662 -70.77 6.29 -8.13
N ALA A 663 -71.96 5.97 -8.65
CA ALA A 663 -72.17 5.53 -10.03
C ALA A 663 -72.12 6.69 -11.05
N ILE A 664 -72.26 7.95 -10.60
CA ILE A 664 -72.11 9.17 -11.42
C ILE A 664 -71.26 10.25 -10.76
#